data_AF-K6Z1Q2-F1
#
_entry.id   AF-K6Z1Q2-F1
#
_cell.length_a   1.000
_cell.length_b   1.000
_cell.length_c   1.000
_cell.angle_alpha   90.00
_cell.angle_beta   90.00
_cell.angle_gamma   90.00
#
_symmetry.space_group_name_H-M   'P 1'
#
loop_
_entity.id
_entity.type
_entity.pdbx_description
1 polymer ?
#
loop_
_entity_poly.entity_id
_entity_poly.type
_entity_poly.pdbx_seq_one_letter_code
_entity_poly.pdbx_strand_id
1 'polypeptide(L)'
;MFFTELVFAEQYKMKLIVDFSRFSEVKSDAVWLPPLVSPLEEVFFVAQDNGLIYLLDKDEPNNQHAILNLPLESNTPTFITLTAISLHPSFSLSEEPGYATFYTAHTTEFELDKSTNRLGLSDTDIDTETNFNFETVITAWTYDFDKQKINPETQREVLRIPITSKDKGIQQLTFDLYQKPWNPDYGQLYFSLKYDNELKTHSLYSGVILRIYPLMFGTREYTISQNNPFIKTPEINSEIVVMGAHDIQHFFWAKNSHESIFIQHNNNVQHWLSKAKVGDDLQSQAQPDFLWQQTNKMSPMLLYQGRNFLNLRNKMVFFTLIDDQWYLTSRPLEPLSNESPIIEEVSATQGIILGTNVSISQNNENEIIIFDHHQNKLYSLQSTNSQVIQTNDSGSVSSGFEATYIILFISILAVLIAVLFFTKRNNLVHKLALDPLDNKYARFEYLQTKESILLYKINQQKEHKPLNLKDIIRCEILLNSKVIAIIDSEAGNAISNLKETEIRALYTKEQNMKMGAEQTRQIEVILSDTDASYPVCLYLRKGNNRVTGTKYYRCVDILIDLCWVISKQLNPKVTETRIVPVVTFPHRHIPVATSQTADPASSRNNNANKSNKMLASSNLPTPKPEALKPEAQSTPKTEVVNALEKLVHLHKQGYLSDEEFSLAKTNLLQ
;
A
#
# COMPACT_ATOMS: atom_id res chain seq x y z
N MET A 1 13.30 29.45 -40.26
CA MET A 1 14.09 29.54 -39.02
C MET A 1 13.10 29.26 -37.89
N PHE A 2 12.94 27.98 -37.55
CA PHE A 2 12.01 27.55 -36.51
C PHE A 2 12.74 27.66 -35.16
N PHE A 3 12.21 28.49 -34.27
CA PHE A 3 12.59 28.45 -32.86
C PHE A 3 11.94 27.21 -32.26
N THR A 4 12.76 26.26 -31.83
CA THR A 4 12.37 25.17 -30.94
C THR A 4 12.02 25.73 -29.58
N GLU A 5 10.83 25.40 -29.08
CA GLU A 5 10.40 25.70 -27.71
C GLU A 5 11.41 25.12 -26.71
N LEU A 6 11.87 25.97 -25.79
CA LEU A 6 12.61 25.57 -24.61
C LEU A 6 11.65 24.82 -23.66
N VAL A 7 11.89 23.53 -23.46
CA VAL A 7 11.25 22.74 -22.41
C VAL A 7 11.80 23.23 -21.07
N PHE A 8 10.94 23.77 -20.21
CA PHE A 8 11.31 24.19 -18.85
C PHE A 8 11.60 22.95 -18.00
N ALA A 9 12.79 22.87 -17.40
CA ALA A 9 13.13 21.85 -16.42
C ALA A 9 12.39 22.15 -15.09
N GLU A 10 11.65 21.19 -14.56
CA GLU A 10 11.19 21.26 -13.17
C GLU A 10 12.42 21.25 -12.24
N GLN A 11 12.45 22.14 -11.26
CA GLN A 11 13.50 22.17 -10.26
C GLN A 11 13.05 21.43 -9.01
N TYR A 12 13.88 20.49 -8.56
CA TYR A 12 13.62 19.71 -7.34
C TYR A 12 14.47 20.21 -6.19
N LYS A 13 13.91 20.16 -4.98
CA LYS A 13 14.59 20.49 -3.72
C LYS A 13 14.47 19.33 -2.75
N MET A 14 15.56 19.03 -2.05
CA MET A 14 15.56 18.06 -0.97
C MET A 14 15.29 18.73 0.37
N LYS A 15 14.32 18.21 1.12
CA LYS A 15 14.00 18.63 2.49
C LYS A 15 14.42 17.52 3.46
N LEU A 16 15.34 17.84 4.36
CA LEU A 16 15.75 16.94 5.45
C LEU A 16 14.52 16.55 6.29
N ILE A 17 14.35 15.24 6.47
CA ILE A 17 13.33 14.64 7.34
C ILE A 17 13.99 14.32 8.68
N VAL A 18 15.03 13.48 8.67
CA VAL A 18 15.70 12.97 9.88
C VAL A 18 17.21 12.95 9.71
N ASP A 19 17.92 13.26 10.79
CA ASP A 19 19.38 13.20 10.90
C ASP A 19 19.79 12.13 11.92
N PHE A 20 20.20 10.96 11.41
CA PHE A 20 20.51 9.81 12.25
C PHE A 20 21.85 9.92 13.00
N SER A 21 22.69 10.92 12.65
CA SER A 21 23.92 11.19 13.39
C SER A 21 23.67 11.64 14.84
N ARG A 22 22.45 12.05 15.15
CA ARG A 22 22.04 12.55 16.49
C ARG A 22 21.61 11.45 17.46
N PHE A 23 21.61 10.18 17.03
CA PHE A 23 21.13 9.08 17.85
C PHE A 23 22.16 8.71 18.93
N SER A 24 21.80 8.91 20.20
CA SER A 24 22.68 8.79 21.37
C SER A 24 23.22 7.38 21.66
N GLU A 25 22.55 6.35 21.14
CA GLU A 25 22.86 4.93 21.41
C GLU A 25 23.63 4.24 20.26
N VAL A 26 24.05 5.01 19.25
CA VAL A 26 24.75 4.50 18.08
C VAL A 26 26.20 4.18 18.44
N LYS A 27 26.59 2.90 18.38
CA LYS A 27 28.00 2.53 18.27
C LYS A 27 28.55 3.11 16.96
N SER A 28 29.69 3.80 17.01
CA SER A 28 30.20 4.62 15.89
C SER A 28 30.45 3.86 14.58
N ASP A 29 30.54 2.53 14.63
CA ASP A 29 30.98 1.71 13.51
C ASP A 29 29.83 0.96 12.82
N ALA A 30 28.60 1.06 13.34
CA ALA A 30 27.44 0.38 12.78
C ALA A 30 26.88 1.12 11.55
N VAL A 31 26.49 0.36 10.52
CA VAL A 31 25.94 0.90 9.27
C VAL A 31 24.42 0.85 9.31
N TRP A 32 23.78 1.96 8.93
CA TRP A 32 22.33 2.02 8.80
C TRP A 32 21.85 1.34 7.52
N LEU A 33 20.85 0.48 7.66
CA LEU A 33 20.07 -0.08 6.57
C LEU A 33 19.10 0.98 6.02
N PRO A 34 18.65 0.86 4.76
CA PRO A 34 17.62 1.74 4.21
C PRO A 34 16.35 1.72 5.08
N PRO A 35 15.77 2.90 5.40
CA PRO A 35 14.53 2.97 6.19
C PRO A 35 13.38 2.19 5.55
N LEU A 36 12.69 1.40 6.36
CA LEU A 36 11.49 0.67 5.97
C LEU A 36 10.25 1.47 6.36
N VAL A 37 9.42 1.77 5.38
CA VAL A 37 8.22 2.58 5.60
C VAL A 37 7.15 1.75 6.28
N SER A 38 6.61 2.26 7.38
CA SER A 38 5.54 1.59 8.11
C SER A 38 4.19 1.87 7.43
N PRO A 39 3.27 0.90 7.32
CA PRO A 39 1.89 1.19 6.95
C PRO A 39 1.13 1.97 8.04
N LEU A 40 1.72 2.17 9.22
CA LEU A 40 1.25 3.10 10.23
C LEU A 40 1.53 4.54 9.76
N GLU A 41 0.60 5.46 10.03
CA GLU A 41 0.77 6.87 9.65
C GLU A 41 2.00 7.46 10.37
N GLU A 42 2.80 8.24 9.63
CA GLU A 42 3.87 9.10 10.16
C GLU A 42 5.05 8.39 10.85
N VAL A 43 5.28 7.09 10.58
CA VAL A 43 6.34 6.33 11.25
C VAL A 43 7.24 5.54 10.28
N PHE A 44 8.53 5.42 10.61
CA PHE A 44 9.51 4.59 9.91
C PHE A 44 10.12 3.55 10.84
N PHE A 45 10.40 2.36 10.30
CA PHE A 45 11.29 1.40 10.92
C PHE A 45 12.71 1.62 10.38
N VAL A 46 13.67 1.75 11.28
CA VAL A 46 15.07 1.98 10.92
C VAL A 46 15.93 0.99 11.67
N ALA A 47 16.95 0.47 11.01
CA ALA A 47 17.74 -0.63 11.55
C ALA A 47 19.23 -0.43 11.25
N GLN A 48 20.05 -0.94 12.16
CA GLN A 48 21.49 -1.00 12.00
C GLN A 48 21.93 -2.44 11.71
N ASP A 49 23.02 -2.59 10.98
CA ASP A 49 23.64 -3.87 10.67
C ASP A 49 24.11 -4.65 11.91
N ASN A 50 24.23 -3.98 13.07
CA ASN A 50 24.49 -4.60 14.37
C ASN A 50 23.25 -5.28 15.00
N GLY A 51 22.08 -5.20 14.35
CA GLY A 51 20.84 -5.85 14.79
C GLY A 51 19.93 -5.03 15.70
N LEU A 52 20.24 -3.75 15.95
CA LEU A 52 19.34 -2.82 16.62
C LEU A 52 18.30 -2.26 15.64
N ILE A 53 17.03 -2.36 16.01
CA ILE A 53 15.91 -1.81 15.23
C ILE A 53 15.16 -0.79 16.09
N TYR A 54 14.81 0.33 15.48
CA TYR A 54 14.12 1.44 16.10
C TYR A 54 12.83 1.77 15.34
N LEU A 55 11.88 2.35 16.07
CA LEU A 55 10.74 3.05 15.52
C LEU A 55 10.99 4.55 15.59
N LEU A 56 10.71 5.25 14.49
CA LEU A 56 10.96 6.66 14.32
C LEU A 56 9.68 7.37 13.91
N ASP A 57 9.25 8.33 14.71
CA ASP A 57 8.16 9.25 14.38
C ASP A 57 8.68 10.37 13.47
N LYS A 58 7.96 10.65 12.38
CA LYS A 58 8.30 11.68 11.39
C LYS A 58 8.16 13.09 11.96
N ASP A 59 7.19 13.32 12.84
CA ASP A 59 6.89 14.63 13.41
C ASP A 59 7.71 14.91 14.68
N GLU A 60 8.08 13.84 15.39
CA GLU A 60 9.01 13.89 16.51
C GLU A 60 10.25 13.02 16.25
N PRO A 61 11.16 13.41 15.34
CA PRO A 61 12.32 12.60 14.97
C PRO A 61 13.33 12.38 16.11
N ASN A 62 13.17 13.06 17.25
CA ASN A 62 13.95 12.82 18.48
C ASN A 62 13.28 11.80 19.42
N ASN A 63 12.01 11.43 19.17
CA ASN A 63 11.23 10.46 19.92
C ASN A 63 11.43 9.07 19.32
N GLN A 64 12.64 8.55 19.55
CA GLN A 64 13.08 7.25 19.06
C GLN A 64 13.01 6.21 20.19
N HIS A 65 12.57 5.01 19.88
CA HIS A 65 12.65 3.89 20.82
C HIS A 65 13.08 2.61 20.11
N ALA A 66 14.03 1.90 20.74
CA ALA A 66 14.44 0.58 20.29
C ALA A 66 13.27 -0.40 20.45
N ILE A 67 12.96 -1.10 19.36
CA ILE A 67 11.85 -2.07 19.31
C ILE A 67 12.31 -3.52 19.30
N LEU A 68 13.56 -3.78 18.91
CA LEU A 68 14.19 -5.10 18.86
C LEU A 68 15.71 -4.95 18.97
N ASN A 69 16.34 -5.74 19.84
CA ASN A 69 17.78 -5.93 19.86
C ASN A 69 18.09 -7.40 19.53
N LEU A 70 18.24 -7.66 18.23
CA LEU A 70 18.37 -9.02 17.70
C LEU A 70 19.49 -9.85 18.36
N PRO A 71 20.72 -9.33 18.59
CA PRO A 71 21.78 -10.07 19.29
C PRO A 71 21.45 -10.52 20.71
N LEU A 72 20.70 -9.71 21.48
CA LEU A 72 20.36 -10.03 22.88
C LEU A 72 19.15 -10.95 22.99
N GLU A 73 18.31 -10.95 21.95
CA GLU A 73 17.00 -11.56 21.96
C GLU A 73 16.92 -12.85 21.13
N SER A 74 17.94 -13.13 20.29
CA SER A 74 18.02 -14.37 19.54
C SER A 74 18.50 -15.52 20.43
N ASN A 75 17.69 -16.55 20.60
CA ASN A 75 18.03 -17.72 21.43
C ASN A 75 19.06 -18.67 20.82
N THR A 76 19.72 -18.33 19.70
CA THR A 76 20.59 -19.21 18.89
C THR A 76 21.45 -18.42 17.87
N PRO A 77 22.29 -19.08 17.03
CA PRO A 77 23.76 -18.96 16.93
C PRO A 77 24.34 -17.55 17.03
N THR A 78 25.66 -17.43 17.23
CA THR A 78 26.33 -16.13 17.30
C THR A 78 25.92 -15.21 16.15
N PHE A 79 25.15 -14.16 16.48
CA PHE A 79 24.72 -13.14 15.53
C PHE A 79 25.95 -12.39 14.97
N ILE A 80 25.95 -12.12 13.67
CA ILE A 80 27.03 -11.40 12.99
C ILE A 80 26.53 -10.06 12.48
N THR A 81 25.51 -10.07 11.61
CA THR A 81 25.00 -8.84 11.00
C THR A 81 23.56 -8.97 10.53
N LEU A 82 22.79 -7.89 10.63
CA LEU A 82 21.45 -7.75 10.07
C LEU A 82 21.57 -7.22 8.64
N THR A 83 20.95 -7.91 7.68
CA THR A 83 21.09 -7.58 6.26
C THR A 83 19.82 -6.99 5.65
N ALA A 84 18.63 -7.38 6.12
CA ALA A 84 17.37 -6.83 5.63
C ALA A 84 16.23 -6.95 6.66
N ILE A 85 15.21 -6.11 6.49
CA ILE A 85 13.97 -6.13 7.27
C ILE A 85 12.77 -5.98 6.34
N SER A 86 11.63 -6.56 6.69
CA SER A 86 10.39 -6.46 5.91
C SER A 86 9.15 -6.63 6.78
N LEU A 87 8.01 -6.10 6.30
CA LEU A 87 6.71 -6.27 6.94
C LEU A 87 5.84 -7.16 6.06
N HIS A 88 5.03 -8.02 6.67
CA HIS A 88 4.01 -8.74 5.92
C HIS A 88 3.02 -7.74 5.25
N PRO A 89 2.48 -8.01 4.04
CA PRO A 89 1.53 -7.12 3.38
C PRO A 89 0.27 -6.82 4.22
N SER A 90 -0.13 -7.78 5.06
CA SER A 90 -1.23 -7.65 6.02
C SER A 90 -0.82 -7.10 7.40
N PHE A 91 0.37 -6.53 7.57
CA PHE A 91 0.92 -6.13 8.87
C PHE A 91 -0.06 -5.29 9.71
N SER A 92 -0.82 -4.38 9.10
CA SER A 92 -1.79 -3.51 9.76
C SER A 92 -3.25 -4.01 9.74
N LEU A 93 -3.52 -5.21 9.19
CA LEU A 93 -4.86 -5.77 8.99
C LEU A 93 -5.15 -6.85 10.04
N SER A 94 -5.81 -6.50 11.14
CA SER A 94 -6.00 -7.40 12.31
C SER A 94 -6.70 -8.73 12.03
N GLU A 95 -7.50 -8.80 10.97
CA GLU A 95 -8.29 -9.98 10.61
C GLU A 95 -7.61 -10.87 9.55
N GLU A 96 -6.44 -10.46 9.05
CA GLU A 96 -5.76 -11.15 7.95
C GLU A 96 -4.54 -11.95 8.45
N PRO A 97 -4.23 -13.10 7.83
CA PRO A 97 -2.99 -13.81 8.09
C PRO A 97 -1.77 -12.91 7.90
N GLY A 98 -0.83 -13.00 8.85
CA GLY A 98 0.37 -12.17 8.87
C GLY A 98 0.16 -10.75 9.44
N TYR A 99 -0.98 -10.49 10.09
CA TYR A 99 -1.13 -9.35 10.99
C TYR A 99 0.06 -9.25 11.95
N ALA A 100 0.54 -8.03 12.17
CA ALA A 100 1.62 -7.73 13.09
C ALA A 100 2.95 -8.48 12.83
N THR A 101 3.12 -9.10 11.66
CA THR A 101 4.28 -9.96 11.40
C THR A 101 5.43 -9.17 10.78
N PHE A 102 6.56 -9.15 11.47
CA PHE A 102 7.80 -8.49 11.09
C PHE A 102 8.85 -9.55 10.73
N TYR A 103 9.63 -9.33 9.67
CA TYR A 103 10.68 -10.24 9.24
C TYR A 103 12.05 -9.59 9.28
N THR A 104 13.05 -10.34 9.74
CA THR A 104 14.47 -9.97 9.67
C THR A 104 15.23 -11.01 8.85
N ALA A 105 16.21 -10.56 8.06
CA ALA A 105 17.25 -11.41 7.49
C ALA A 105 18.59 -11.00 8.11
N HIS A 106 19.35 -11.99 8.57
CA HIS A 106 20.63 -11.76 9.24
C HIS A 106 21.61 -12.91 8.98
N THR A 107 22.88 -12.67 9.23
CA THR A 107 23.95 -13.66 9.15
C THR A 107 24.33 -14.12 10.55
N THR A 108 24.54 -15.42 10.72
CA THR A 108 25.04 -16.06 11.93
C THR A 108 26.25 -16.93 11.63
N GLU A 109 26.96 -17.39 12.67
CA GLU A 109 27.87 -18.52 12.53
C GLU A 109 27.12 -19.78 12.10
N PHE A 110 27.83 -20.67 11.40
CA PHE A 110 27.28 -21.95 10.96
C PHE A 110 27.17 -22.94 12.13
N GLU A 111 26.00 -23.54 12.30
CA GLU A 111 25.75 -24.54 13.36
C GLU A 111 25.26 -25.86 12.78
N LEU A 112 26.09 -26.90 12.80
CA LEU A 112 25.76 -28.20 12.19
C LEU A 112 24.45 -28.81 12.74
N ASP A 113 24.24 -28.72 14.05
CA ASP A 113 23.13 -29.35 14.79
C ASP A 113 21.75 -28.73 14.48
N LYS A 114 21.72 -27.55 13.84
CA LYS A 114 20.49 -26.88 13.41
C LYS A 114 20.14 -27.17 11.96
N SER A 115 19.41 -28.27 11.73
CA SER A 115 19.03 -28.67 10.35
C SER A 115 17.57 -28.40 9.98
N THR A 116 16.69 -28.06 10.93
CA THR A 116 15.23 -28.21 10.76
C THR A 116 14.61 -27.34 9.67
N ASN A 117 15.27 -26.26 9.24
CA ASN A 117 14.84 -25.38 8.14
C ASN A 117 15.98 -24.97 7.20
N ARG A 118 17.05 -25.78 7.15
CA ARG A 118 18.22 -25.49 6.32
C ARG A 118 17.90 -25.81 4.86
N LEU A 119 17.90 -24.79 4.03
CA LEU A 119 17.94 -24.87 2.58
C LEU A 119 19.41 -24.86 2.16
N GLY A 120 19.90 -25.98 1.67
CA GLY A 120 21.28 -26.13 1.24
C GLY A 120 21.40 -26.98 0.00
N LEU A 121 22.65 -27.30 -0.34
CA LEU A 121 22.98 -28.26 -1.37
C LEU A 121 22.44 -29.65 -0.99
N SER A 122 22.04 -30.44 -1.99
CA SER A 122 21.71 -31.85 -1.76
C SER A 122 22.95 -32.58 -1.23
N ASP A 123 22.76 -33.64 -0.42
CA ASP A 123 23.88 -34.44 0.13
C ASP A 123 24.82 -35.01 -0.95
N THR A 124 24.36 -35.07 -2.21
CA THR A 124 25.13 -35.51 -3.39
C THR A 124 26.04 -34.43 -3.98
N ASP A 125 25.81 -33.15 -3.64
CA ASP A 125 26.41 -31.98 -4.30
C ASP A 125 27.41 -31.24 -3.40
N ILE A 126 27.57 -31.71 -2.15
CA ILE A 126 28.60 -31.23 -1.23
C ILE A 126 29.93 -31.82 -1.69
N ASP A 127 30.67 -31.06 -2.47
CA ASP A 127 32.07 -31.37 -2.73
C ASP A 127 32.80 -31.31 -1.38
N THR A 128 33.61 -32.32 -1.05
CA THR A 128 34.25 -32.46 0.28
C THR A 128 35.18 -31.30 0.66
N GLU A 129 35.37 -30.33 -0.24
CA GLU A 129 36.21 -29.14 -0.08
C GLU A 129 35.43 -27.85 0.25
N THR A 130 34.10 -27.81 0.11
CA THR A 130 33.32 -26.59 0.42
C THR A 130 33.10 -26.46 1.93
N ASN A 131 33.69 -25.41 2.54
CA ASN A 131 33.53 -25.15 3.97
C ASN A 131 32.57 -23.97 4.22
N PHE A 132 31.38 -24.27 4.75
CA PHE A 132 30.41 -23.27 5.21
C PHE A 132 30.72 -22.84 6.64
N ASN A 133 31.16 -21.60 6.82
CA ASN A 133 31.45 -21.04 8.14
C ASN A 133 30.32 -20.15 8.69
N PHE A 134 29.37 -19.78 7.83
CA PHE A 134 28.28 -18.87 8.16
C PHE A 134 26.96 -19.37 7.59
N GLU A 135 25.86 -18.80 8.10
CA GLU A 135 24.52 -19.03 7.58
C GLU A 135 23.75 -17.72 7.53
N THR A 136 22.91 -17.54 6.50
CA THR A 136 21.92 -16.47 6.47
C THR A 136 20.56 -17.01 6.87
N VAL A 137 19.83 -16.27 7.71
CA VAL A 137 18.65 -16.73 8.42
C VAL A 137 17.54 -15.69 8.27
N ILE A 138 16.34 -16.17 7.89
CA ILE A 138 15.11 -15.38 7.92
C ILE A 138 14.36 -15.73 9.21
N THR A 139 14.02 -14.72 10.00
CA THR A 139 13.26 -14.88 11.24
C THR A 139 12.00 -14.02 11.20
N ALA A 140 10.89 -14.62 11.61
CA ALA A 140 9.61 -13.95 11.81
C ALA A 140 9.45 -13.57 13.28
N TRP A 141 8.83 -12.42 13.50
CA TRP A 141 8.53 -11.85 14.81
C TRP A 141 7.12 -11.26 14.82
N THR A 142 6.54 -11.11 16.00
CA THR A 142 5.27 -10.42 16.19
C THR A 142 5.49 -9.05 16.83
N TYR A 143 4.96 -8.01 16.18
CA TYR A 143 4.95 -6.64 16.67
C TYR A 143 3.75 -6.39 17.58
N ASP A 144 3.98 -5.81 18.75
CA ASP A 144 2.93 -5.39 19.68
C ASP A 144 2.63 -3.91 19.44
N PHE A 145 1.47 -3.61 18.83
CA PHE A 145 1.04 -2.24 18.52
C PHE A 145 0.78 -1.40 19.78
N ASP A 146 0.39 -2.02 20.90
CA ASP A 146 0.09 -1.30 22.14
C ASP A 146 1.39 -0.90 22.85
N LYS A 147 2.38 -1.78 22.86
CA LYS A 147 3.70 -1.52 23.45
C LYS A 147 4.68 -0.84 22.50
N GLN A 148 4.35 -0.79 21.21
CA GLN A 148 5.22 -0.37 20.11
C GLN A 148 6.57 -1.11 20.11
N LYS A 149 6.56 -2.41 20.39
CA LYS A 149 7.76 -3.24 20.48
C LYS A 149 7.57 -4.59 19.83
N ILE A 150 8.65 -5.21 19.38
CA ILE A 150 8.62 -6.61 18.97
C ILE A 150 8.65 -7.49 20.22
N ASN A 151 7.81 -8.53 20.28
CA ASN A 151 7.87 -9.51 21.35
C ASN A 151 8.97 -10.54 21.05
N PRO A 152 10.09 -10.58 21.80
CA PRO A 152 11.20 -11.48 21.54
C PRO A 152 10.80 -12.96 21.63
N GLU A 153 9.82 -13.29 22.48
CA GLU A 153 9.33 -14.66 22.68
C GLU A 153 8.61 -15.22 21.44
N THR A 154 8.24 -14.36 20.49
CA THR A 154 7.59 -14.76 19.24
C THR A 154 8.58 -15.06 18.11
N GLN A 155 9.88 -15.08 18.42
CA GLN A 155 10.94 -15.47 17.49
C GLN A 155 10.63 -16.81 16.83
N ARG A 156 10.61 -16.83 15.50
CA ARG A 156 10.43 -18.06 14.72
C ARG A 156 11.36 -18.07 13.51
N GLU A 157 12.28 -19.02 13.49
CA GLU A 157 13.18 -19.23 12.35
C GLU A 157 12.38 -19.79 11.16
N VAL A 158 12.32 -19.03 10.06
CA VAL A 158 11.58 -19.40 8.85
C VAL A 158 12.46 -20.25 7.95
N LEU A 159 13.67 -19.78 7.66
CA LEU A 159 14.58 -20.37 6.69
C LEU A 159 16.03 -20.08 7.07
N ARG A 160 16.93 -21.01 6.75
CA ARG A 160 18.37 -20.88 6.92
C ARG A 160 19.10 -21.36 5.67
N ILE A 161 20.13 -20.64 5.22
CA ILE A 161 20.95 -21.02 4.06
C ILE A 161 22.44 -20.93 4.44
N PRO A 162 23.25 -21.99 4.25
CA PRO A 162 24.70 -21.94 4.42
C PRO A 162 25.38 -21.00 3.42
N ILE A 163 26.34 -20.22 3.88
CA ILE A 163 27.12 -19.29 3.05
C ILE A 163 28.61 -19.37 3.39
N THR A 164 29.46 -19.11 2.39
CA THR A 164 30.93 -19.23 2.49
C THR A 164 31.56 -18.07 3.27
N SER A 165 31.00 -16.85 3.16
CA SER A 165 31.47 -15.65 3.86
C SER A 165 30.31 -14.79 4.40
N LYS A 166 30.62 -13.92 5.37
CA LYS A 166 29.65 -13.08 6.10
C LYS A 166 28.82 -12.17 5.19
N ASP A 167 29.38 -11.75 4.06
CA ASP A 167 28.78 -10.79 3.13
C ASP A 167 27.98 -11.46 2.00
N LYS A 168 27.91 -12.80 1.96
CA LYS A 168 27.22 -13.61 0.94
C LYS A 168 25.78 -13.98 1.31
N GLY A 169 25.22 -13.35 2.34
CA GLY A 169 23.86 -13.59 2.80
C GLY A 169 22.78 -12.97 1.92
N ILE A 170 21.56 -12.94 2.46
CA ILE A 170 20.41 -12.30 1.81
C ILE A 170 20.64 -10.80 1.67
N GLN A 171 20.47 -10.26 0.45
CA GLN A 171 20.68 -8.83 0.15
C GLN A 171 19.38 -8.02 0.16
N GLN A 172 18.26 -8.63 -0.22
CA GLN A 172 16.95 -7.98 -0.22
C GLN A 172 15.90 -8.96 0.26
N LEU A 173 14.96 -8.46 1.06
CA LEU A 173 13.83 -9.19 1.63
C LEU A 173 12.56 -8.36 1.42
N THR A 174 11.64 -8.81 0.57
CA THR A 174 10.47 -8.00 0.23
C THR A 174 9.27 -8.83 -0.23
N PHE A 175 8.09 -8.21 -0.21
CA PHE A 175 6.86 -8.74 -0.79
C PHE A 175 6.52 -7.98 -2.07
N ASP A 176 5.77 -8.63 -2.97
CA ASP A 176 5.19 -7.94 -4.11
C ASP A 176 3.97 -7.10 -3.66
N LEU A 177 4.16 -5.79 -3.59
CA LEU A 177 3.16 -4.82 -3.14
C LEU A 177 1.97 -4.66 -4.10
N TYR A 178 2.06 -5.18 -5.32
CA TYR A 178 0.97 -5.11 -6.30
C TYR A 178 0.00 -6.28 -6.15
N GLN A 179 0.39 -7.35 -5.45
CA GLN A 179 -0.50 -8.48 -5.18
C GLN A 179 -1.64 -8.08 -4.24
N LYS A 180 -2.82 -8.60 -4.55
CA LYS A 180 -4.03 -8.35 -3.77
C LYS A 180 -4.37 -9.56 -2.91
N PRO A 181 -5.04 -9.39 -1.75
CA PRO A 181 -5.32 -10.50 -0.82
C PRO A 181 -5.96 -11.75 -1.43
N TRP A 182 -6.68 -11.61 -2.54
CA TRP A 182 -7.32 -12.72 -3.25
C TRP A 182 -6.41 -13.42 -4.28
N ASN A 183 -5.23 -12.86 -4.60
CA ASN A 183 -4.27 -13.47 -5.50
C ASN A 183 -3.49 -14.57 -4.74
N PRO A 184 -3.32 -15.78 -5.31
CA PRO A 184 -2.48 -16.82 -4.72
C PRO A 184 -1.02 -16.40 -4.41
N ASP A 185 -0.48 -15.41 -5.12
CA ASP A 185 0.86 -14.85 -4.89
C ASP A 185 0.89 -13.77 -3.79
N TYR A 186 -0.25 -13.45 -3.18
CA TYR A 186 -0.30 -12.55 -2.03
C TYR A 186 0.33 -13.15 -0.79
N GLY A 187 1.16 -12.36 -0.10
CA GLY A 187 1.89 -12.80 1.08
C GLY A 187 3.05 -13.76 0.75
N GLN A 188 3.42 -13.92 -0.52
CA GLN A 188 4.67 -14.60 -0.89
C GLN A 188 5.86 -13.66 -0.62
N LEU A 189 6.82 -14.15 0.15
CA LEU A 189 8.05 -13.46 0.49
C LEU A 189 9.12 -13.80 -0.54
N TYR A 190 9.69 -12.77 -1.14
CA TYR A 190 10.78 -12.87 -2.09
C TYR A 190 12.08 -12.36 -1.46
N PHE A 191 13.18 -13.02 -1.79
CA PHE A 191 14.48 -12.60 -1.32
C PHE A 191 15.58 -12.99 -2.31
N SER A 192 16.63 -12.17 -2.37
CA SER A 192 17.81 -12.45 -3.18
C SER A 192 18.94 -13.01 -2.33
N LEU A 193 19.62 -14.04 -2.83
CA LEU A 193 20.88 -14.52 -2.26
C LEU A 193 22.04 -13.99 -3.11
N LYS A 194 23.07 -13.46 -2.44
CA LYS A 194 24.23 -12.89 -3.13
C LYS A 194 24.96 -13.97 -3.93
N TYR A 195 25.45 -13.60 -5.11
CA TYR A 195 26.25 -14.49 -5.94
C TYR A 195 27.54 -14.91 -5.25
N ASP A 196 27.83 -16.21 -5.30
CA ASP A 196 29.09 -16.78 -4.86
C ASP A 196 29.84 -17.37 -6.05
N ASN A 197 31.00 -16.80 -6.34
CA ASN A 197 31.82 -17.25 -7.46
C ASN A 197 32.44 -18.64 -7.21
N GLU A 198 32.65 -19.01 -5.95
CA GLU A 198 33.18 -20.33 -5.58
C GLU A 198 32.13 -21.43 -5.81
N LEU A 199 30.85 -21.09 -5.64
CA LEU A 199 29.70 -22.00 -5.77
C LEU A 199 28.83 -21.71 -7.00
N LYS A 200 29.38 -21.02 -8.01
CA LYS A 200 28.62 -20.58 -9.19
C LYS A 200 27.99 -21.71 -10.00
N THR A 201 28.51 -22.93 -9.89
CA THR A 201 27.97 -24.14 -10.54
C THR A 201 26.71 -24.66 -9.86
N HIS A 202 26.47 -24.27 -8.60
CA HIS A 202 25.29 -24.64 -7.85
C HIS A 202 24.22 -23.57 -8.03
N SER A 203 23.03 -23.98 -8.48
CA SER A 203 21.93 -23.07 -8.80
C SER A 203 21.61 -22.09 -7.68
N LEU A 204 21.58 -22.56 -6.42
CA LEU A 204 21.29 -21.74 -5.23
C LEU A 204 22.23 -20.54 -5.05
N TYR A 205 23.49 -20.64 -5.48
CA TYR A 205 24.51 -19.61 -5.25
C TYR A 205 24.86 -18.80 -6.51
N SER A 206 24.17 -19.05 -7.62
CA SER A 206 24.39 -18.42 -8.94
C SER A 206 23.84 -16.99 -9.08
N GLY A 207 23.44 -16.36 -7.97
CA GLY A 207 22.69 -15.10 -7.97
C GLY A 207 21.23 -15.37 -8.26
N VAL A 208 20.45 -15.63 -7.21
CA VAL A 208 19.08 -16.13 -7.31
C VAL A 208 18.10 -15.21 -6.63
N ILE A 209 16.86 -15.25 -7.11
CA ILE A 209 15.69 -14.78 -6.38
C ILE A 209 14.91 -16.01 -5.97
N LEU A 210 14.59 -16.10 -4.68
CA LEU A 210 13.79 -17.17 -4.09
C LEU A 210 12.42 -16.62 -3.69
N ARG A 211 11.42 -17.50 -3.64
CA ARG A 211 10.04 -17.22 -3.25
C ARG A 211 9.48 -18.31 -2.34
N ILE A 212 9.00 -17.90 -1.17
CA ILE A 212 8.35 -18.79 -0.19
C ILE A 212 7.06 -18.15 0.34
N TYR A 213 6.15 -18.96 0.86
CA TYR A 213 5.05 -18.49 1.70
C TYR A 213 5.47 -18.62 3.17
N PRO A 214 5.79 -17.51 3.86
CA PRO A 214 6.55 -17.53 5.12
C PRO A 214 5.70 -17.83 6.36
N LEU A 215 4.37 -17.92 6.24
CA LEU A 215 3.51 -18.27 7.36
C LEU A 215 3.55 -19.78 7.64
N MET A 216 3.49 -20.12 8.92
CA MET A 216 3.54 -21.50 9.38
C MET A 216 2.32 -22.29 8.89
N PHE A 217 2.56 -23.53 8.45
CA PHE A 217 1.49 -24.48 8.09
C PHE A 217 1.78 -25.85 8.69
N GLY A 218 1.01 -26.22 9.71
CA GLY A 218 1.27 -27.44 10.47
C GLY A 218 2.63 -27.38 11.17
N THR A 219 3.52 -28.31 10.83
CA THR A 219 4.90 -28.37 11.35
C THR A 219 5.93 -27.70 10.44
N ARG A 220 5.51 -27.12 9.32
CA ARG A 220 6.42 -26.46 8.37
C ARG A 220 6.51 -24.97 8.71
N GLU A 221 7.74 -24.47 8.81
CA GLU A 221 8.00 -23.05 9.10
C GLU A 221 7.70 -22.14 7.91
N TYR A 222 7.66 -22.70 6.70
CA TYR A 222 7.17 -22.05 5.50
C TYR A 222 6.62 -23.11 4.55
N THR A 223 5.95 -22.64 3.50
CA THR A 223 5.54 -23.51 2.39
C THR A 223 5.99 -22.91 1.07
N ILE A 224 5.99 -23.74 0.03
CA ILE A 224 6.39 -23.35 -1.33
C ILE A 224 5.14 -23.34 -2.18
N SER A 225 4.95 -22.28 -2.95
CA SER A 225 3.84 -22.20 -3.90
C SER A 225 3.97 -23.30 -4.96
N GLN A 226 2.85 -23.95 -5.32
CA GLN A 226 2.81 -24.94 -6.41
C GLN A 226 3.17 -24.30 -7.76
N ASN A 227 3.07 -22.97 -7.86
CA ASN A 227 3.43 -22.20 -9.05
C ASN A 227 4.92 -21.81 -9.06
N ASN A 228 5.74 -22.30 -8.11
CA ASN A 228 7.19 -22.15 -8.24
C ASN A 228 7.70 -23.00 -9.42
N PRO A 229 8.58 -22.45 -10.26
CA PRO A 229 8.91 -23.01 -11.57
C PRO A 229 9.67 -24.33 -11.47
N PHE A 230 10.46 -24.51 -10.41
CA PHE A 230 11.37 -25.65 -10.26
C PHE A 230 10.87 -26.71 -9.27
N ILE A 231 9.59 -26.68 -8.86
CA ILE A 231 9.05 -27.64 -7.89
C ILE A 231 9.12 -29.11 -8.35
N LYS A 232 9.26 -29.34 -9.66
CA LYS A 232 9.39 -30.66 -10.29
C LYS A 232 10.79 -30.94 -10.83
N THR A 233 11.78 -30.10 -10.51
CA THR A 233 13.16 -30.19 -11.01
C THR A 233 14.09 -30.57 -9.86
N PRO A 234 14.43 -31.86 -9.68
CA PRO A 234 15.13 -32.33 -8.47
C PRO A 234 16.50 -31.67 -8.22
N GLU A 235 17.17 -31.21 -9.27
CA GLU A 235 18.51 -30.59 -9.20
C GLU A 235 18.46 -29.11 -8.80
N ILE A 236 17.28 -28.49 -8.74
CA ILE A 236 17.10 -27.07 -8.43
C ILE A 236 16.19 -26.94 -7.22
N ASN A 237 16.62 -26.19 -6.21
CA ASN A 237 15.82 -25.93 -5.03
C ASN A 237 14.46 -25.32 -5.42
N SER A 238 13.38 -25.88 -4.87
CA SER A 238 12.00 -25.54 -5.24
C SER A 238 11.61 -24.11 -4.90
N GLU A 239 12.36 -23.45 -4.02
CA GLU A 239 12.22 -22.06 -3.60
C GLU A 239 12.71 -21.08 -4.68
N ILE A 240 13.60 -21.50 -5.58
CA ILE A 240 14.17 -20.62 -6.61
C ILE A 240 13.09 -20.24 -7.62
N VAL A 241 13.03 -18.95 -7.98
CA VAL A 241 12.14 -18.42 -9.02
C VAL A 241 12.87 -17.73 -10.16
N VAL A 242 14.07 -17.21 -9.93
CA VAL A 242 14.99 -16.71 -10.97
C VAL A 242 16.39 -17.12 -10.58
N MET A 243 17.21 -17.54 -11.55
CA MET A 243 18.61 -17.91 -11.34
C MET A 243 19.54 -17.26 -12.36
N GLY A 244 20.85 -17.35 -12.12
CA GLY A 244 21.85 -16.83 -13.04
C GLY A 244 21.98 -15.30 -13.08
N ALA A 245 21.42 -14.59 -12.12
CA ALA A 245 21.45 -13.12 -12.13
C ALA A 245 22.78 -12.50 -11.66
N HIS A 246 23.79 -13.30 -11.31
CA HIS A 246 25.05 -12.81 -10.72
C HIS A 246 24.78 -11.89 -9.50
N ASP A 247 25.49 -10.76 -9.36
CA ASP A 247 25.36 -9.88 -8.21
C ASP A 247 24.09 -9.00 -8.34
N ILE A 248 22.97 -9.49 -7.77
CA ILE A 248 21.70 -8.77 -7.66
C ILE A 248 21.86 -7.60 -6.67
N GLN A 249 21.62 -6.38 -7.14
CA GLN A 249 21.63 -5.18 -6.31
C GLN A 249 20.24 -4.86 -5.77
N HIS A 250 19.22 -4.97 -6.63
CA HIS A 250 17.84 -4.71 -6.29
C HIS A 250 16.90 -5.43 -7.27
N PHE A 251 15.70 -5.80 -6.83
CA PHE A 251 14.63 -6.24 -7.71
C PHE A 251 13.26 -5.71 -7.28
N PHE A 252 12.35 -5.54 -8.24
CA PHE A 252 11.03 -4.96 -8.03
C PHE A 252 10.02 -5.42 -9.08
N TRP A 253 8.74 -5.08 -8.87
CA TRP A 253 7.64 -5.35 -9.79
C TRP A 253 7.02 -4.05 -10.31
N ALA A 254 6.27 -4.13 -11.40
CA ALA A 254 5.42 -3.04 -11.86
C ALA A 254 3.96 -3.49 -11.96
N LYS A 255 3.03 -2.58 -11.62
CA LYS A 255 1.60 -2.88 -11.50
C LYS A 255 0.98 -3.57 -12.73
N ASN A 256 1.45 -3.21 -13.93
CA ASN A 256 0.88 -3.68 -15.20
C ASN A 256 1.74 -4.74 -15.89
N SER A 257 2.78 -5.26 -15.23
CA SER A 257 3.68 -6.28 -15.76
C SER A 257 3.50 -7.58 -14.97
N HIS A 258 2.37 -8.25 -15.20
CA HIS A 258 2.06 -9.51 -14.53
C HIS A 258 3.23 -10.50 -14.70
N GLU A 259 3.62 -11.14 -13.60
CA GLU A 259 4.66 -12.19 -13.53
C GLU A 259 6.09 -11.77 -13.91
N SER A 260 6.33 -10.48 -14.20
CA SER A 260 7.66 -9.96 -14.52
C SER A 260 8.33 -9.40 -13.27
N ILE A 261 9.59 -9.78 -13.06
CA ILE A 261 10.49 -9.25 -12.04
C ILE A 261 11.56 -8.42 -12.76
N PHE A 262 11.67 -7.15 -12.40
CA PHE A 262 12.75 -6.30 -12.89
C PHE A 262 13.93 -6.40 -11.93
N ILE A 263 15.12 -6.63 -12.47
CA ILE A 263 16.31 -6.98 -11.71
C ILE A 263 17.45 -6.04 -12.12
N GLN A 264 17.94 -5.27 -11.16
CA GLN A 264 19.19 -4.53 -11.27
C GLN A 264 20.32 -5.42 -10.77
N HIS A 265 21.23 -5.81 -11.65
CA HIS A 265 22.31 -6.75 -11.34
C HIS A 265 23.59 -6.46 -12.12
N ASN A 266 24.68 -7.15 -11.79
CA ASN A 266 25.98 -6.92 -12.41
C ASN A 266 26.91 -8.13 -12.28
N ASN A 267 27.99 -8.14 -13.07
CA ASN A 267 29.06 -9.13 -13.01
C ASN A 267 30.45 -8.51 -12.72
N ASN A 268 30.49 -7.36 -12.04
CA ASN A 268 31.68 -6.52 -11.80
C ASN A 268 32.30 -5.83 -13.03
N VAL A 269 31.92 -6.21 -14.26
CA VAL A 269 32.36 -5.55 -15.50
C VAL A 269 31.24 -4.72 -16.11
N GLN A 270 30.02 -5.22 -16.01
CA GLN A 270 28.86 -4.64 -16.62
C GLN A 270 27.67 -4.67 -15.68
N HIS A 271 26.86 -3.62 -15.74
CA HIS A 271 25.64 -3.45 -14.98
C HIS A 271 24.45 -3.53 -15.92
N TRP A 272 23.37 -4.15 -15.44
CA TRP A 272 22.15 -4.36 -16.20
C TRP A 272 20.90 -4.02 -15.38
N LEU A 273 19.88 -3.55 -16.10
CA LEU A 273 18.48 -3.68 -15.69
C LEU A 273 17.85 -4.70 -16.64
N SER A 274 17.42 -5.84 -16.09
CA SER A 274 16.81 -6.93 -16.86
C SER A 274 15.35 -7.11 -16.48
N LYS A 275 14.54 -7.57 -17.42
CA LYS A 275 13.21 -8.11 -17.17
C LYS A 275 13.31 -9.63 -17.15
N ALA A 276 12.90 -10.25 -16.06
CA ALA A 276 12.85 -11.70 -15.92
C ALA A 276 11.42 -12.15 -15.66
N LYS A 277 11.08 -13.36 -16.08
CA LYS A 277 9.88 -14.07 -15.66
C LYS A 277 10.23 -15.12 -14.62
N VAL A 278 9.23 -15.56 -13.88
CA VAL A 278 9.38 -16.72 -12.99
C VAL A 278 9.77 -17.95 -13.83
N GLY A 279 10.90 -18.56 -13.47
CA GLY A 279 11.50 -19.71 -14.17
C GLY A 279 12.68 -19.35 -15.06
N ASP A 280 12.99 -18.08 -15.24
CA ASP A 280 14.12 -17.65 -16.07
C ASP A 280 15.48 -17.96 -15.41
N ASP A 281 16.41 -18.41 -16.25
CA ASP A 281 17.84 -18.47 -15.98
C ASP A 281 18.56 -17.44 -16.85
N LEU A 282 19.02 -16.35 -16.22
CA LEU A 282 19.64 -15.24 -16.93
C LEU A 282 21.05 -15.56 -17.47
N GLN A 283 21.69 -16.66 -17.05
CA GLN A 283 22.99 -17.08 -17.60
C GLN A 283 22.85 -17.88 -18.89
N SER A 284 21.84 -18.74 -18.98
CA SER A 284 21.67 -19.66 -20.13
C SER A 284 20.79 -19.10 -21.25
N GLN A 285 20.10 -17.97 -21.02
CA GLN A 285 19.29 -17.32 -22.03
C GLN A 285 20.13 -16.85 -23.24
N ALA A 286 19.72 -17.28 -24.44
CA ALA A 286 20.39 -16.92 -25.69
C ALA A 286 20.33 -15.41 -26.01
N GLN A 287 19.29 -14.73 -25.54
CA GLN A 287 19.15 -13.26 -25.54
C GLN A 287 18.38 -12.83 -24.29
N PRO A 288 19.07 -12.44 -23.20
CA PRO A 288 18.41 -11.91 -22.02
C PRO A 288 17.70 -10.59 -22.35
N ASP A 289 16.52 -10.36 -21.74
CA ASP A 289 15.73 -9.14 -21.94
C ASP A 289 16.33 -7.97 -21.13
N PHE A 290 17.48 -7.48 -21.61
CA PHE A 290 18.18 -6.33 -21.05
C PHE A 290 17.47 -5.03 -21.45
N LEU A 291 16.77 -4.41 -20.50
CA LEU A 291 16.15 -3.11 -20.68
C LEU A 291 17.20 -1.98 -20.69
N TRP A 292 18.28 -2.18 -19.93
CA TRP A 292 19.39 -1.24 -19.88
C TRP A 292 20.70 -1.94 -19.52
N GLN A 293 21.80 -1.43 -20.07
CA GLN A 293 23.14 -1.96 -19.90
C GLN A 293 24.16 -0.82 -19.94
N GLN A 294 25.13 -0.83 -19.02
CA GLN A 294 26.26 0.11 -19.03
C GLN A 294 27.47 -0.47 -18.28
N THR A 295 28.66 0.06 -18.56
CA THR A 295 29.91 -0.34 -17.88
C THR A 295 30.10 0.36 -16.55
N ASN A 296 29.56 1.57 -16.40
CA ASN A 296 29.65 2.32 -15.15
C ASN A 296 28.63 1.79 -14.14
N LYS A 297 28.95 1.94 -12.84
CA LYS A 297 28.05 1.55 -11.75
C LYS A 297 26.68 2.22 -11.94
N MET A 298 25.62 1.40 -11.99
CA MET A 298 24.25 1.89 -11.95
C MET A 298 23.92 2.40 -10.55
N SER A 299 23.38 3.62 -10.48
CA SER A 299 22.75 4.13 -9.26
C SER A 299 21.52 3.28 -8.92
N PRO A 300 21.15 3.15 -7.63
CA PRO A 300 19.88 2.55 -7.25
C PRO A 300 18.72 3.27 -7.94
N MET A 301 17.81 2.49 -8.51
CA MET A 301 16.67 3.00 -9.28
C MET A 301 15.36 2.65 -8.60
N LEU A 302 14.34 3.46 -8.83
CA LEU A 302 12.98 3.28 -8.31
C LEU A 302 11.96 3.53 -9.41
N LEU A 303 10.95 2.67 -9.54
CA LEU A 303 9.78 2.96 -10.37
C LEU A 303 8.86 3.94 -9.63
N TYR A 304 8.77 5.19 -10.10
CA TYR A 304 8.00 6.21 -9.39
C TYR A 304 6.48 6.06 -9.63
N GLN A 305 5.72 5.94 -8.53
CA GLN A 305 4.27 5.73 -8.53
C GLN A 305 3.48 6.81 -7.77
N GLY A 306 4.19 7.83 -7.27
CA GLY A 306 3.59 8.97 -6.57
C GLY A 306 2.78 9.89 -7.48
N ARG A 307 2.20 10.91 -6.87
CA ARG A 307 1.30 11.87 -7.50
C ARG A 307 1.86 13.28 -7.51
N ASN A 308 2.85 13.59 -6.67
CA ASN A 308 3.43 14.93 -6.60
C ASN A 308 4.26 15.28 -7.85
N PHE A 309 4.88 14.29 -8.50
CA PHE A 309 5.72 14.47 -9.68
C PHE A 309 5.11 13.78 -10.90
N LEU A 310 4.07 14.38 -11.50
CA LEU A 310 3.32 13.76 -12.59
C LEU A 310 4.20 13.43 -13.82
N ASN A 311 5.23 14.22 -14.08
CA ASN A 311 6.21 14.01 -15.15
C ASN A 311 7.11 12.77 -14.93
N LEU A 312 7.32 12.38 -13.67
CA LEU A 312 8.11 11.20 -13.28
C LEU A 312 7.26 9.94 -13.16
N ARG A 313 5.93 10.07 -13.16
CA ARG A 313 5.00 8.95 -12.90
C ARG A 313 5.17 7.84 -13.92
N ASN A 314 5.30 6.60 -13.42
CA ASN A 314 5.58 5.38 -14.17
C ASN A 314 6.94 5.37 -14.90
N LYS A 315 7.87 6.24 -14.52
CA LYS A 315 9.25 6.20 -15.01
C LYS A 315 10.17 5.63 -13.93
N MET A 316 11.25 5.00 -14.39
CA MET A 316 12.40 4.70 -13.55
C MET A 316 13.12 6.00 -13.22
N VAL A 317 13.32 6.25 -11.93
CA VAL A 317 13.95 7.45 -11.40
C VAL A 317 15.20 7.03 -10.64
N PHE A 318 16.29 7.73 -10.89
CA PHE A 318 17.58 7.52 -10.22
C PHE A 318 18.37 8.82 -10.23
N PHE A 319 19.38 8.88 -9.37
CA PHE A 319 20.27 10.02 -9.31
C PHE A 319 21.52 9.76 -10.14
N THR A 320 21.97 10.76 -10.89
CA THR A 320 23.21 10.71 -11.69
C THR A 320 24.14 11.84 -11.26
N LEU A 321 25.41 11.52 -11.05
CA LEU A 321 26.45 12.51 -10.74
C LEU A 321 27.11 12.98 -12.05
N ILE A 322 27.04 14.29 -12.33
CA ILE A 322 27.65 14.95 -13.48
C ILE A 322 28.36 16.21 -12.98
N ASP A 323 29.67 16.34 -13.24
CA ASP A 323 30.50 17.49 -12.83
C ASP A 323 30.34 17.87 -11.34
N ASP A 324 30.44 16.86 -10.46
CA ASP A 324 30.26 17.00 -9.01
C ASP A 324 28.87 17.52 -8.56
N GLN A 325 27.87 17.52 -9.45
CA GLN A 325 26.49 17.86 -9.17
C GLN A 325 25.58 16.67 -9.44
N TRP A 326 24.57 16.46 -8.59
CA TRP A 326 23.60 15.38 -8.80
C TRP A 326 22.36 15.87 -9.52
N TYR A 327 21.91 15.06 -10.46
CA TYR A 327 20.74 15.29 -11.27
C TYR A 327 19.74 14.16 -11.04
N LEU A 328 18.45 14.50 -11.05
CA LEU A 328 17.38 13.52 -11.06
C LEU A 328 17.21 13.08 -12.51
N THR A 329 17.49 11.81 -12.75
CA THR A 329 17.36 11.22 -14.08
C THR A 329 16.11 10.36 -14.09
N SER A 330 15.27 10.55 -15.11
CA SER A 330 14.09 9.72 -15.32
C SER A 330 14.11 9.07 -16.70
N ARG A 331 13.62 7.83 -16.77
CA ARG A 331 13.54 7.06 -18.00
C ARG A 331 12.29 6.18 -18.01
N PRO A 332 11.60 6.00 -19.14
CA PRO A 332 10.58 4.96 -19.27
C PRO A 332 11.13 3.58 -18.92
N LEU A 333 10.31 2.73 -18.31
CA LEU A 333 10.70 1.37 -17.90
C LEU A 333 11.03 0.49 -19.12
N GLU A 334 10.20 0.57 -20.15
CA GLU A 334 10.40 -0.07 -21.45
C GLU A 334 10.51 1.05 -22.51
N PRO A 335 11.72 1.58 -22.77
CA PRO A 335 11.90 2.69 -23.68
C PRO A 335 11.59 2.27 -25.12
N LEU A 336 10.88 3.13 -25.86
CA LEU A 336 10.79 2.97 -27.31
C LEU A 336 12.20 3.18 -27.90
N SER A 337 12.52 2.45 -28.98
CA SER A 337 13.86 2.49 -29.59
C SER A 337 14.30 3.94 -29.82
N ASN A 338 15.42 4.33 -29.18
CA ASN A 338 16.04 5.68 -29.16
C ASN A 338 15.50 6.72 -28.17
N GLU A 339 14.71 6.37 -27.16
CA GLU A 339 14.39 7.31 -26.07
C GLU A 339 15.57 7.51 -25.11
N SER A 340 16.15 8.72 -25.16
CA SER A 340 17.19 9.18 -24.22
C SER A 340 16.59 9.47 -22.84
N PRO A 341 17.36 9.26 -21.75
CA PRO A 341 16.93 9.63 -20.42
C PRO A 341 16.69 11.14 -20.33
N ILE A 342 15.65 11.54 -19.60
CA ILE A 342 15.37 12.94 -19.29
C ILE A 342 16.13 13.26 -18.00
N ILE A 343 16.99 14.28 -18.06
CA ILE A 343 17.83 14.71 -16.95
C ILE A 343 17.28 16.06 -16.45
N GLU A 344 16.82 16.10 -15.22
CA GLU A 344 16.29 17.29 -14.56
C GLU A 344 17.21 17.68 -13.38
N GLU A 345 17.44 18.98 -13.21
CA GLU A 345 18.35 19.50 -12.20
C GLU A 345 17.74 19.43 -10.80
N VAL A 346 18.51 18.95 -9.83
CA VAL A 346 18.12 18.94 -8.42
C VAL A 346 18.88 20.04 -7.71
N SER A 347 18.21 21.16 -7.43
CA SER A 347 18.77 22.21 -6.61
C SER A 347 18.81 21.75 -5.15
N ALA A 348 19.95 21.18 -4.74
CA ALA A 348 20.22 20.85 -3.35
C ALA A 348 20.44 22.14 -2.54
N THR A 349 19.45 22.59 -1.79
CA THR A 349 19.57 23.82 -0.98
C THR A 349 20.48 23.68 0.24
N GLN A 350 20.98 22.47 0.55
CA GLN A 350 21.88 22.24 1.69
C GLN A 350 22.74 20.98 1.46
N GLY A 351 24.01 21.20 1.11
CA GLY A 351 25.18 20.47 1.61
C GLY A 351 25.13 18.93 1.70
N ILE A 352 24.65 18.24 0.67
CA ILE A 352 25.01 16.83 0.54
C ILE A 352 26.47 16.79 0.08
N ILE A 353 27.32 16.09 0.83
CA ILE A 353 28.70 15.81 0.45
C ILE A 353 28.61 14.65 -0.53
N LEU A 354 28.45 15.00 -1.79
CA LEU A 354 27.90 14.15 -2.85
C LEU A 354 29.00 13.29 -3.49
N GLY A 355 29.43 12.25 -2.78
CA GLY A 355 30.41 11.26 -3.25
C GLY A 355 30.14 9.80 -2.84
N THR A 356 28.96 9.48 -2.31
CA THR A 356 28.72 8.24 -1.54
C THR A 356 27.40 7.52 -1.88
N ASN A 357 27.29 6.26 -1.47
CA ASN A 357 26.11 5.39 -1.66
C ASN A 357 24.84 6.06 -1.13
N VAL A 358 23.86 6.26 -2.00
CA VAL A 358 22.52 6.76 -1.68
C VAL A 358 21.51 5.67 -1.99
N SER A 359 20.53 5.45 -1.13
CA SER A 359 19.36 4.63 -1.45
C SER A 359 18.13 5.51 -1.73
N ILE A 360 17.31 5.06 -2.68
CA ILE A 360 16.07 5.70 -3.08
C ILE A 360 14.91 4.76 -2.76
N SER A 361 13.87 5.28 -2.14
CA SER A 361 12.67 4.52 -1.79
C SER A 361 11.43 5.41 -1.80
N GLN A 362 10.27 4.85 -1.46
CA GLN A 362 8.98 5.54 -1.45
C GLN A 362 8.36 5.54 -0.06
N ASN A 363 7.72 6.64 0.31
CA ASN A 363 6.85 6.71 1.49
C ASN A 363 5.45 6.10 1.23
N ASN A 364 4.56 6.14 2.23
CA ASN A 364 3.18 5.64 2.12
C ASN A 364 2.32 6.33 1.05
N GLU A 365 2.74 7.51 0.60
CA GLU A 365 2.09 8.27 -0.48
C GLU A 365 2.71 7.98 -1.86
N ASN A 366 3.65 7.02 -1.92
CA ASN A 366 4.50 6.70 -3.07
C ASN A 366 5.44 7.83 -3.48
N GLU A 367 5.75 8.75 -2.56
CA GLU A 367 6.62 9.89 -2.80
C GLU A 367 8.09 9.58 -2.49
N ILE A 368 9.00 10.19 -3.25
CA ILE A 368 10.43 9.87 -3.22
C ILE A 368 11.04 10.30 -1.88
N ILE A 369 11.67 9.33 -1.22
CA ILE A 369 12.56 9.52 -0.08
C ILE A 369 13.96 9.03 -0.43
N ILE A 370 14.95 9.71 0.11
CA ILE A 370 16.36 9.55 -0.24
C ILE A 370 17.15 9.39 1.05
N PHE A 371 17.90 8.31 1.17
CA PHE A 371 18.74 8.06 2.34
C PHE A 371 20.23 8.12 1.95
N ASP A 372 20.92 9.09 2.55
CA ASP A 372 22.37 9.26 2.44
C ASP A 372 23.04 8.39 3.51
N HIS A 373 23.71 7.31 3.09
CA HIS A 373 24.39 6.37 3.99
C HIS A 373 25.68 6.93 4.60
N HIS A 374 26.26 8.01 4.06
CA HIS A 374 27.49 8.59 4.59
C HIS A 374 27.19 9.59 5.70
N GLN A 375 26.21 10.48 5.47
CA GLN A 375 25.78 11.42 6.50
C GLN A 375 24.77 10.82 7.47
N ASN A 376 24.23 9.63 7.14
CA ASN A 376 23.10 9.01 7.82
C ASN A 376 21.94 10.01 7.93
N LYS A 377 21.44 10.48 6.79
CA LYS A 377 20.34 11.47 6.73
C LYS A 377 19.28 11.03 5.74
N LEU A 378 18.03 11.25 6.11
CA LEU A 378 16.85 10.98 5.29
C LEU A 378 16.26 12.28 4.76
N TYR A 379 16.01 12.33 3.46
CA TYR A 379 15.45 13.49 2.77
C TYR A 379 14.16 13.11 2.05
N SER A 380 13.26 14.09 1.92
CA SER A 380 12.11 14.04 1.01
C SER A 380 12.38 14.92 -0.20
N LEU A 381 11.93 14.49 -1.38
CA LEU A 381 11.96 15.33 -2.58
C LEU A 381 10.74 16.24 -2.61
N GLN A 382 10.92 17.51 -2.99
CA GLN A 382 9.87 18.52 -3.14
C GLN A 382 10.05 19.27 -4.47
N SER A 383 8.96 19.68 -5.11
CA SER A 383 8.99 20.57 -6.28
C SER A 383 9.08 22.02 -5.84
N THR A 384 9.88 22.85 -6.53
CA THR A 384 9.97 24.29 -6.24
C THR A 384 8.87 25.10 -6.92
N ASN A 385 8.05 24.51 -7.80
CA ASN A 385 6.90 25.17 -8.41
C ASN A 385 5.70 25.19 -7.45
N SER A 386 5.76 26.09 -6.47
CA SER A 386 4.61 26.50 -5.68
C SER A 386 4.66 28.02 -5.46
N GLN A 387 4.39 28.78 -6.52
CA GLN A 387 3.94 30.16 -6.32
C GLN A 387 2.44 30.14 -5.99
N VAL A 388 2.15 30.18 -4.70
CA VAL A 388 0.89 30.72 -4.20
C VAL A 388 0.84 32.19 -4.60
N ILE A 389 -0.19 32.56 -5.34
CA ILE A 389 -0.51 33.96 -5.65
C ILE A 389 -0.76 34.67 -4.30
N GLN A 390 0.22 35.44 -3.85
CA GLN A 390 -0.04 36.54 -2.93
C GLN A 390 -0.26 37.78 -3.79
N THR A 391 -1.47 38.31 -3.71
CA THR A 391 -1.84 39.59 -4.28
C THR A 391 -0.94 40.67 -3.70
N ASN A 392 -0.26 41.37 -4.61
CA ASN A 392 0.49 42.58 -4.32
C ASN A 392 -0.35 43.58 -3.54
N ASP A 393 0.22 44.18 -2.51
CA ASP A 393 -0.10 45.55 -2.18
C ASP A 393 1.18 46.37 -2.03
N SER A 394 1.12 47.57 -2.59
CA SER A 394 2.25 48.44 -2.90
C SER A 394 2.48 49.43 -1.76
N GLY A 395 3.72 49.85 -1.48
CA GLY A 395 3.93 51.12 -0.76
C GLY A 395 5.23 51.30 0.04
N SER A 396 6.22 51.89 -0.64
CA SER A 396 7.36 52.74 -0.22
C SER A 396 7.58 53.17 1.25
N VAL A 397 8.82 52.92 1.71
CA VAL A 397 9.91 53.84 2.19
C VAL A 397 9.63 55.02 3.15
N SER A 398 10.25 54.90 4.34
CA SER A 398 10.92 55.84 5.27
C SER A 398 10.34 57.22 5.63
N SER A 399 10.28 57.48 6.95
CA SER A 399 11.02 58.51 7.72
C SER A 399 10.15 59.27 8.73
N GLY A 400 10.78 59.71 9.82
CA GLY A 400 10.33 60.88 10.59
C GLY A 400 9.64 60.58 11.91
N PHE A 401 10.42 60.69 12.99
CA PHE A 401 9.98 60.82 14.37
C PHE A 401 8.92 61.93 14.51
N GLU A 402 7.75 61.59 15.11
CA GLU A 402 6.77 62.46 15.82
C GLU A 402 5.41 61.71 16.01
N ALA A 403 5.42 60.40 16.30
CA ALA A 403 4.18 59.58 16.30
C ALA A 403 3.94 58.72 17.55
N THR A 404 4.70 58.90 18.64
CA THR A 404 4.67 57.96 19.78
C THR A 404 3.36 58.02 20.58
N TYR A 405 2.67 59.16 20.62
CA TYR A 405 1.41 59.29 21.39
C TYR A 405 0.17 58.84 20.61
N ILE A 406 0.18 58.95 19.28
CA ILE A 406 -0.95 58.53 18.43
C ILE A 406 -0.95 57.00 18.28
N ILE A 407 0.22 56.37 18.18
CA ILE A 407 0.34 54.91 18.09
C ILE A 407 -0.13 54.23 19.39
N LEU A 408 0.13 54.82 20.55
CA LEU A 408 -0.37 54.30 21.83
C LEU A 408 -1.90 54.36 21.91
N PHE A 409 -2.52 55.45 21.47
CA PHE A 409 -3.98 55.59 21.46
C PHE A 409 -4.65 54.62 20.47
N ILE A 410 -4.06 54.45 19.28
CA ILE A 410 -4.51 53.47 18.29
C ILE A 410 -4.31 52.03 18.80
N SER A 411 -3.23 51.74 19.53
CA SER A 411 -2.99 50.41 20.09
C SER A 411 -3.98 50.06 21.21
N ILE A 412 -4.33 51.02 22.07
CA ILE A 412 -5.33 50.83 23.12
C ILE A 412 -6.72 50.66 22.50
N LEU A 413 -7.05 51.45 21.48
CA LEU A 413 -8.31 51.31 20.75
C LEU A 413 -8.37 49.98 20.00
N ALA A 414 -7.26 49.51 19.43
CA ALA A 414 -7.17 48.20 18.76
C ALA A 414 -7.31 47.04 19.75
N VAL A 415 -6.74 47.15 20.96
CA VAL A 415 -6.93 46.16 22.03
C VAL A 415 -8.37 46.16 22.53
N LEU A 416 -9.00 47.33 22.67
CA LEU A 416 -10.39 47.45 23.13
C LEU A 416 -11.38 46.95 22.08
N ILE A 417 -11.09 47.19 20.78
CA ILE A 417 -11.80 46.60 19.65
C ILE A 417 -11.55 45.08 19.60
N ALA A 418 -10.33 44.60 19.84
CA ALA A 418 -10.02 43.17 19.86
C ALA A 418 -10.70 42.46 21.02
N VAL A 419 -10.79 43.07 22.21
CA VAL A 419 -11.51 42.55 23.38
C VAL A 419 -13.02 42.60 23.15
N LEU A 420 -13.56 43.65 22.55
CA LEU A 420 -14.96 43.69 22.11
C LEU A 420 -15.25 42.65 21.03
N PHE A 421 -14.32 42.43 20.10
CA PHE A 421 -14.43 41.40 19.07
C PHE A 421 -14.33 40.01 19.70
N PHE A 422 -13.46 39.79 20.68
CA PHE A 422 -13.32 38.50 21.38
C PHE A 422 -14.52 38.20 22.28
N THR A 423 -15.05 39.18 23.00
CA THR A 423 -16.22 39.01 23.88
C THR A 423 -17.52 38.87 23.09
N LYS A 424 -17.66 39.62 21.98
CA LYS A 424 -18.79 39.45 21.05
C LYS A 424 -18.65 38.17 20.23
N ARG A 425 -17.43 37.72 19.91
CA ARG A 425 -17.15 36.40 19.29
C ARG A 425 -17.42 35.27 20.28
N ASN A 426 -17.07 35.35 21.55
CA ASN A 426 -17.41 34.30 22.52
C ASN A 426 -18.92 34.19 22.76
N ASN A 427 -19.63 35.32 22.80
CA ASN A 427 -21.09 35.34 22.90
C ASN A 427 -21.82 35.01 21.58
N LEU A 428 -21.18 35.19 20.41
CA LEU A 428 -21.67 34.67 19.13
C LEU A 428 -21.34 33.18 18.97
N VAL A 429 -20.17 32.70 19.40
CA VAL A 429 -19.71 31.31 19.25
C VAL A 429 -20.53 30.37 20.14
N HIS A 430 -21.00 30.83 21.30
CA HIS A 430 -21.96 30.06 22.11
C HIS A 430 -23.42 30.19 21.68
N LYS A 431 -23.75 31.09 20.74
CA LYS A 431 -25.12 31.25 20.16
C LYS A 431 -25.23 30.89 18.67
N LEU A 432 -24.11 30.60 18.01
CA LEU A 432 -23.96 30.13 16.62
C LEU A 432 -23.35 28.73 16.56
N ALA A 433 -23.66 27.88 17.53
CA ALA A 433 -23.78 26.45 17.25
C ALA A 433 -25.10 26.21 16.47
N LEU A 434 -25.24 26.89 15.32
CA LEU A 434 -26.23 26.56 14.31
C LEU A 434 -25.67 25.39 13.53
N ASP A 435 -26.41 24.30 13.56
CA ASP A 435 -26.15 23.04 12.87
C ASP A 435 -25.72 23.33 11.41
N PRO A 436 -24.57 22.83 10.90
CA PRO A 436 -24.07 23.12 9.55
C PRO A 436 -24.98 22.71 8.39
N LEU A 437 -26.21 22.28 8.67
CA LEU A 437 -27.20 21.77 7.74
C LEU A 437 -28.53 22.52 7.73
N ASP A 438 -28.73 23.55 8.55
CA ASP A 438 -30.06 24.18 8.75
C ASP A 438 -30.64 24.87 7.49
N ASN A 439 -29.82 25.01 6.43
CA ASN A 439 -30.27 25.57 5.14
C ASN A 439 -29.82 24.78 3.90
N LYS A 440 -29.26 23.57 4.06
CA LYS A 440 -28.81 22.73 2.94
C LYS A 440 -29.87 21.67 2.58
N TYR A 441 -30.03 21.38 1.28
CA TYR A 441 -30.79 20.20 0.85
C TYR A 441 -30.00 18.93 1.21
N ALA A 442 -30.67 17.85 1.64
CA ALA A 442 -29.98 16.61 2.00
C ALA A 442 -30.56 15.34 1.39
N ARG A 443 -31.62 15.49 0.60
CA ARG A 443 -32.21 14.40 -0.17
C ARG A 443 -32.80 14.97 -1.44
N PHE A 444 -32.73 14.20 -2.51
CA PHE A 444 -33.52 14.40 -3.70
C PHE A 444 -34.28 13.13 -4.05
N GLU A 445 -35.34 13.27 -4.84
CA GLU A 445 -36.08 12.15 -5.43
C GLU A 445 -36.31 12.44 -6.91
N TYR A 446 -35.91 11.51 -7.79
CA TYR A 446 -36.13 11.63 -9.23
C TYR A 446 -37.43 10.94 -9.61
N LEU A 447 -38.41 11.72 -10.11
CA LEU A 447 -39.69 11.21 -10.58
C LEU A 447 -39.65 11.01 -12.10
N GLN A 448 -39.41 9.77 -12.52
CA GLN A 448 -39.29 9.40 -13.94
C GLN A 448 -40.55 9.77 -14.75
N THR A 449 -41.75 9.69 -14.18
CA THR A 449 -43.02 10.01 -14.86
C THR A 449 -43.22 11.50 -15.14
N LYS A 450 -42.55 12.38 -14.38
CA LYS A 450 -42.68 13.84 -14.48
C LYS A 450 -41.41 14.53 -14.98
N GLU A 451 -40.35 13.76 -15.25
CA GLU A 451 -39.00 14.26 -15.57
C GLU A 451 -38.53 15.35 -14.60
N SER A 452 -38.81 15.19 -13.30
CA SER A 452 -38.51 16.21 -12.29
C SER A 452 -37.72 15.65 -11.11
N ILE A 453 -36.78 16.43 -10.58
CA ILE A 453 -36.03 16.16 -9.36
C ILE A 453 -36.64 16.97 -8.22
N LEU A 454 -37.16 16.31 -7.20
CA LEU A 454 -37.68 16.95 -6.00
C LEU A 454 -36.58 17.09 -4.94
N LEU A 455 -36.32 18.30 -4.46
CA LEU A 455 -35.34 18.56 -3.40
C LEU A 455 -36.01 18.70 -2.03
N TYR A 456 -35.40 18.10 -1.00
CA TYR A 456 -35.87 18.11 0.39
C TYR A 456 -34.82 18.73 1.32
N LYS A 457 -35.27 19.64 2.20
CA LYS A 457 -34.45 20.15 3.31
C LYS A 457 -34.40 19.15 4.46
N ILE A 458 -33.38 19.28 5.30
CA ILE A 458 -33.27 18.46 6.50
C ILE A 458 -34.48 18.69 7.42
N ASN A 459 -35.03 17.58 7.92
CA ASN A 459 -36.22 17.53 8.77
C ASN A 459 -37.56 17.90 8.10
N GLN A 460 -37.62 18.03 6.76
CA GLN A 460 -38.87 18.27 6.03
C GLN A 460 -39.24 17.04 5.17
N GLN A 461 -40.42 16.46 5.42
CA GLN A 461 -40.94 15.36 4.60
C GLN A 461 -41.59 15.83 3.29
N LYS A 462 -42.02 17.09 3.22
CA LYS A 462 -42.59 17.69 2.01
C LYS A 462 -41.49 18.21 1.11
N GLU A 463 -41.69 18.05 -0.20
CA GLU A 463 -40.81 18.63 -1.22
C GLU A 463 -40.72 20.15 -1.05
N HIS A 464 -39.49 20.67 -1.07
CA HIS A 464 -39.23 22.11 -0.93
C HIS A 464 -39.14 22.78 -2.30
N LYS A 465 -38.45 22.15 -3.26
CA LYS A 465 -38.30 22.69 -4.61
C LYS A 465 -38.29 21.57 -5.67
N PRO A 466 -39.23 21.56 -6.63
CA PRO A 466 -39.11 20.74 -7.83
C PRO A 466 -38.17 21.42 -8.84
N LEU A 467 -37.27 20.64 -9.44
CA LEU A 467 -36.44 21.01 -10.58
C LEU A 467 -36.85 20.17 -11.78
N ASN A 468 -37.03 20.79 -12.95
CA ASN A 468 -37.27 20.07 -14.19
C ASN A 468 -35.94 19.55 -14.74
N LEU A 469 -35.88 18.29 -15.16
CA LEU A 469 -34.67 17.68 -15.69
C LEU A 469 -34.14 18.42 -16.92
N LYS A 470 -35.03 18.99 -17.74
CA LYS A 470 -34.66 19.73 -18.96
C LYS A 470 -33.91 21.03 -18.70
N ASP A 471 -34.12 21.62 -17.53
CA ASP A 471 -33.56 22.93 -17.17
C ASP A 471 -32.16 22.79 -16.55
N ILE A 472 -31.75 21.56 -16.21
CA ILE A 472 -30.43 21.28 -15.66
C ILE A 472 -29.41 21.34 -16.78
N ILE A 473 -28.39 22.19 -16.62
CA ILE A 473 -27.32 22.37 -17.60
C ILE A 473 -26.00 21.75 -17.13
N ARG A 474 -25.84 21.55 -15.81
CA ARG A 474 -24.62 21.03 -15.20
C ARG A 474 -24.92 20.29 -13.90
N CYS A 475 -24.21 19.19 -13.69
CA CYS A 475 -24.23 18.38 -12.48
C CYS A 475 -22.79 18.15 -12.02
N GLU A 476 -22.44 18.66 -10.84
CA GLU A 476 -21.13 18.48 -10.24
C GLU A 476 -21.21 17.49 -9.08
N ILE A 477 -20.28 16.55 -9.07
CA ILE A 477 -20.20 15.49 -8.08
C ILE A 477 -19.06 15.81 -7.13
N LEU A 478 -19.34 15.88 -5.84
CA LEU A 478 -18.37 16.28 -4.83
C LEU A 478 -18.17 15.18 -3.78
N LEU A 479 -16.93 15.07 -3.33
CA LEU A 479 -16.52 14.26 -2.19
C LEU A 479 -15.69 15.13 -1.25
N ASN A 480 -16.11 15.24 0.01
CA ASN A 480 -15.47 16.10 1.01
C ASN A 480 -15.26 17.55 0.50
N SER A 481 -16.30 18.14 -0.10
CA SER A 481 -16.27 19.47 -0.77
C SER A 481 -15.36 19.61 -2.00
N LYS A 482 -14.71 18.54 -2.47
CA LYS A 482 -13.89 18.54 -3.69
C LYS A 482 -14.68 17.99 -4.87
N VAL A 483 -14.69 18.71 -5.99
CA VAL A 483 -15.29 18.23 -7.24
C VAL A 483 -14.46 17.06 -7.77
N ILE A 484 -15.11 15.90 -7.94
CA ILE A 484 -14.49 14.68 -8.48
C ILE A 484 -14.94 14.38 -9.91
N ALA A 485 -16.09 14.90 -10.33
CA ALA A 485 -16.60 14.76 -11.69
C ALA A 485 -17.62 15.84 -12.02
N ILE A 486 -17.68 16.23 -13.29
CA ILE A 486 -18.63 17.20 -13.85
C ILE A 486 -19.34 16.52 -15.02
N ILE A 487 -20.65 16.74 -15.10
CA ILE A 487 -21.53 16.32 -16.20
C ILE A 487 -22.22 17.57 -16.73
N ASP A 488 -21.90 17.95 -17.95
CA ASP A 488 -22.48 19.09 -18.68
C ASP A 488 -22.59 18.74 -20.18
N SER A 489 -22.90 19.72 -21.03
CA SER A 489 -23.04 19.51 -22.48
C SER A 489 -21.73 19.27 -23.25
N GLU A 490 -20.56 19.31 -22.61
CA GLU A 490 -19.30 19.01 -23.28
C GLU A 490 -19.15 17.50 -23.50
N ALA A 491 -18.70 17.10 -24.69
CA ALA A 491 -18.64 15.68 -25.08
C ALA A 491 -17.75 14.83 -24.16
N GLY A 492 -16.67 15.41 -23.59
CA GLY A 492 -15.80 14.73 -22.61
C GLY A 492 -16.40 14.59 -21.20
N ASN A 493 -17.50 15.29 -20.93
CA ASN A 493 -18.11 15.35 -19.61
C ASN A 493 -19.34 14.42 -19.47
N ALA A 494 -19.78 13.77 -20.54
CA ALA A 494 -20.77 12.70 -20.46
C ALA A 494 -20.33 11.57 -19.51
N ILE A 495 -21.28 10.94 -18.83
CA ILE A 495 -20.99 9.73 -18.04
C ILE A 495 -20.86 8.52 -18.97
N SER A 496 -19.90 7.67 -18.65
CA SER A 496 -19.63 6.39 -19.30
C SER A 496 -19.51 5.30 -18.25
N ASN A 497 -19.49 4.03 -18.68
CA ASN A 497 -19.28 2.91 -17.75
C ASN A 497 -17.90 3.01 -17.06
N LEU A 498 -16.87 3.49 -17.78
CA LEU A 498 -15.55 3.78 -17.21
C LEU A 498 -15.64 4.87 -16.13
N LYS A 499 -16.31 5.99 -16.44
CA LYS A 499 -16.43 7.13 -15.52
C LYS A 499 -17.25 6.79 -14.28
N GLU A 500 -18.33 5.99 -14.40
CA GLU A 500 -19.05 5.43 -13.24
C GLU A 500 -18.10 4.60 -12.36
N THR A 501 -17.27 3.74 -12.98
CA THR A 501 -16.33 2.88 -12.26
C THR A 501 -15.28 3.69 -11.51
N GLU A 502 -14.71 4.73 -12.13
CA GLU A 502 -13.76 5.65 -11.51
C GLU A 502 -14.37 6.41 -10.32
N ILE A 503 -15.58 6.97 -10.48
CA ILE A 503 -16.28 7.67 -9.40
C ILE A 503 -16.58 6.73 -8.22
N ARG A 504 -17.03 5.50 -8.51
CA ARG A 504 -17.28 4.48 -7.47
C ARG A 504 -15.99 4.07 -6.76
N ALA A 505 -14.87 3.97 -7.48
CA ALA A 505 -13.57 3.69 -6.88
C ALA A 505 -13.12 4.80 -5.92
N LEU A 506 -13.37 6.07 -6.25
CA LEU A 506 -13.08 7.21 -5.37
C LEU A 506 -13.91 7.16 -4.08
N TYR A 507 -15.22 6.91 -4.18
CA TYR A 507 -16.08 6.76 -3.00
C TYR A 507 -15.71 5.53 -2.16
N THR A 508 -15.37 4.41 -2.80
CA THR A 508 -14.96 3.19 -2.08
C THR A 508 -13.66 3.40 -1.32
N LYS A 509 -12.67 4.04 -1.97
CA LYS A 509 -11.40 4.40 -1.34
C LYS A 509 -11.64 5.27 -0.11
N GLU A 510 -12.45 6.31 -0.24
CA GLU A 510 -12.80 7.19 0.87
C GLU A 510 -13.54 6.43 1.98
N GLN A 511 -14.50 5.56 1.66
CA GLN A 511 -15.24 4.79 2.65
C GLN A 511 -14.32 3.94 3.54
N ASN A 512 -13.29 3.34 2.93
CA ASN A 512 -12.36 2.42 3.57
C ASN A 512 -11.30 3.11 4.42
N MET A 513 -11.12 4.43 4.29
CA MET A 513 -10.26 5.19 5.19
C MET A 513 -10.88 5.27 6.59
N LYS A 514 -10.07 5.05 7.63
CA LYS A 514 -10.49 5.21 9.02
C LYS A 514 -10.73 6.69 9.30
N MET A 515 -11.86 7.04 9.92
CA MET A 515 -12.15 8.43 10.26
C MET A 515 -11.68 8.77 11.67
N GLY A 516 -10.87 9.82 11.79
CA GLY A 516 -10.54 10.45 13.08
C GLY A 516 -11.74 11.17 13.70
N ALA A 517 -11.64 11.52 15.00
CA ALA A 517 -12.75 12.10 15.77
C ALA A 517 -13.30 13.41 15.19
N GLU A 518 -12.43 14.25 14.61
CA GLU A 518 -12.81 15.54 14.00
C GLU A 518 -12.98 15.50 12.48
N GLN A 519 -12.67 14.36 11.82
CA GLN A 519 -12.79 14.26 10.37
C GLN A 519 -14.26 14.21 9.93
N THR A 520 -14.53 14.83 8.79
CA THR A 520 -15.85 14.82 8.16
C THR A 520 -15.79 14.06 6.84
N ARG A 521 -16.78 13.20 6.60
CA ARG A 521 -16.99 12.53 5.32
C ARG A 521 -18.30 13.00 4.74
N GLN A 522 -18.23 13.51 3.52
CA GLN A 522 -19.33 14.17 2.85
C GLN A 522 -19.47 13.74 1.39
N ILE A 523 -20.71 13.42 0.99
CA ILE A 523 -21.09 13.23 -0.42
C ILE A 523 -22.05 14.35 -0.78
N GLU A 524 -21.68 15.13 -1.79
CA GLU A 524 -22.46 16.28 -2.27
C GLU A 524 -22.67 16.18 -3.78
N VAL A 525 -23.80 16.72 -4.23
CA VAL A 525 -24.06 16.99 -5.64
C VAL A 525 -24.54 18.42 -5.79
N ILE A 526 -24.03 19.13 -6.79
CA ILE A 526 -24.50 20.47 -7.15
C ILE A 526 -25.22 20.35 -8.49
N LEU A 527 -26.51 20.68 -8.49
CA LEU A 527 -27.31 20.75 -9.70
C LEU A 527 -27.45 22.21 -10.10
N SER A 528 -27.11 22.56 -11.33
CA SER A 528 -27.19 23.94 -11.82
C SER A 528 -28.18 24.03 -12.98
N ASP A 529 -29.08 25.02 -12.88
CA ASP A 529 -29.86 25.53 -14.01
C ASP A 529 -29.18 26.80 -14.56
N THR A 530 -29.83 27.52 -15.48
CA THR A 530 -29.29 28.77 -16.04
C THR A 530 -29.18 29.91 -15.03
N ASP A 531 -29.93 29.86 -13.93
CA ASP A 531 -30.18 30.99 -13.04
C ASP A 531 -29.56 30.78 -11.65
N ALA A 532 -29.40 29.53 -11.20
CA ALA A 532 -28.98 29.16 -9.86
C ALA A 532 -28.35 27.76 -9.78
N SER A 533 -27.66 27.52 -8.65
CA SER A 533 -27.08 26.23 -8.30
C SER A 533 -27.66 25.73 -6.97
N TYR A 534 -27.93 24.43 -6.90
CA TYR A 534 -28.60 23.75 -5.79
C TYR A 534 -27.68 22.68 -5.21
N PRO A 535 -26.90 23.00 -4.16
CA PRO A 535 -26.09 22.01 -3.47
C PRO A 535 -26.96 21.08 -2.63
N VAL A 536 -26.76 19.78 -2.77
CA VAL A 536 -27.46 18.71 -2.05
C VAL A 536 -26.43 17.81 -1.35
N CYS A 537 -26.47 17.77 -0.02
CA CYS A 537 -25.59 16.95 0.81
C CYS A 537 -26.24 15.60 1.10
N LEU A 538 -25.94 14.59 0.29
CA LEU A 538 -26.54 13.25 0.38
C LEU A 538 -26.03 12.45 1.57
N TYR A 539 -24.79 12.70 1.98
CA TYR A 539 -24.18 12.01 3.11
C TYR A 539 -23.31 12.99 3.90
N LEU A 540 -23.45 12.99 5.22
CA LEU A 540 -22.54 13.66 6.14
C LEU A 540 -22.34 12.82 7.39
N ARG A 541 -21.07 12.58 7.72
CA ARG A 541 -20.63 11.97 8.98
C ARG A 541 -19.48 12.77 9.55
N LYS A 542 -19.52 13.08 10.85
CA LYS A 542 -18.42 13.71 11.59
C LYS A 542 -17.93 12.74 12.67
N GLY A 543 -16.71 12.23 12.53
CA GLY A 543 -16.19 11.16 13.37
C GLY A 543 -17.14 9.96 13.42
N ASN A 544 -17.57 9.53 14.60
CA ASN A 544 -18.54 8.43 14.73
C ASN A 544 -20.01 8.83 14.56
N ASN A 545 -20.31 10.13 14.50
CA ASN A 545 -21.68 10.62 14.41
C ASN A 545 -22.09 10.79 12.95
N ARG A 546 -23.01 9.92 12.49
CA ARG A 546 -23.65 10.08 11.19
C ARG A 546 -24.81 11.07 11.31
N VAL A 547 -24.73 12.16 10.56
CA VAL A 547 -25.71 13.25 10.60
C VAL A 547 -26.87 13.00 9.62
N THR A 548 -26.57 12.42 8.45
CA THR A 548 -27.59 12.05 7.46
C THR A 548 -28.18 10.64 7.70
N GLY A 549 -29.44 10.42 7.34
CA GLY A 549 -30.15 9.16 7.58
C GLY A 549 -29.75 8.01 6.65
N THR A 550 -29.38 8.31 5.41
CA THR A 550 -29.10 7.30 4.37
C THR A 550 -27.71 6.67 4.54
N LYS A 551 -27.60 5.36 4.28
CA LYS A 551 -26.32 4.64 4.32
C LYS A 551 -25.43 5.08 3.16
N TYR A 552 -24.12 5.12 3.40
CA TYR A 552 -23.11 5.63 2.46
C TYR A 552 -23.23 5.05 1.05
N TYR A 553 -23.16 3.71 0.90
CA TYR A 553 -23.27 3.04 -0.41
C TYR A 553 -24.58 3.37 -1.13
N ARG A 554 -25.68 3.52 -0.39
CA ARG A 554 -26.98 3.84 -0.96
C ARG A 554 -27.01 5.28 -1.50
N CYS A 555 -26.31 6.21 -0.86
CA CYS A 555 -26.14 7.56 -1.39
C CYS A 555 -25.37 7.55 -2.71
N VAL A 556 -24.30 6.75 -2.79
CA VAL A 556 -23.51 6.60 -4.02
C VAL A 556 -24.38 6.03 -5.16
N ASP A 557 -25.17 4.99 -4.90
CA ASP A 557 -26.05 4.42 -5.93
C ASP A 557 -27.08 5.45 -6.45
N ILE A 558 -27.78 6.13 -5.54
CA ILE A 558 -28.78 7.15 -5.89
C ILE A 558 -28.16 8.29 -6.70
N LEU A 559 -26.97 8.73 -6.31
CA LEU A 559 -26.21 9.76 -7.01
C LEU A 559 -25.86 9.33 -8.43
N ILE A 560 -25.28 8.14 -8.59
CA ILE A 560 -24.87 7.64 -9.90
C ILE A 560 -26.08 7.41 -10.81
N ASP A 561 -27.18 6.89 -10.27
CA ASP A 561 -28.43 6.74 -11.02
C ASP A 561 -28.91 8.08 -11.58
N LEU A 562 -28.83 9.15 -10.77
CA LEU A 562 -29.16 10.49 -11.22
C LEU A 562 -28.19 11.00 -12.30
N CYS A 563 -26.89 10.75 -12.15
CA CYS A 563 -25.88 11.15 -13.12
C CYS A 563 -26.13 10.57 -14.52
N TRP A 564 -26.55 9.29 -14.60
CA TRP A 564 -26.94 8.67 -15.88
C TRP A 564 -28.17 9.30 -16.52
N VAL A 565 -29.17 9.64 -15.71
CA VAL A 565 -30.37 10.34 -16.17
C VAL A 565 -30.03 11.71 -16.73
N ILE A 566 -29.21 12.50 -16.02
CA ILE A 566 -28.79 13.84 -16.45
C ILE A 566 -27.91 13.76 -17.70
N SER A 567 -26.91 12.87 -17.72
CA SER A 567 -26.03 12.72 -18.88
C SER A 567 -26.79 12.31 -20.14
N LYS A 568 -27.80 11.44 -20.02
CA LYS A 568 -28.64 11.06 -21.16
C LYS A 568 -29.45 12.23 -21.71
N GLN A 569 -29.85 13.17 -20.86
CA GLN A 569 -30.56 14.39 -21.28
C GLN A 569 -29.61 15.42 -21.91
N LEU A 570 -28.40 15.60 -21.37
CA LEU A 570 -27.41 16.57 -21.88
C LEU A 570 -26.65 16.08 -23.11
N ASN A 571 -26.27 14.80 -23.15
CA ASN A 571 -25.43 14.17 -24.18
C ASN A 571 -26.04 12.85 -24.68
N PRO A 572 -27.22 12.85 -25.33
CA PRO A 572 -27.90 11.61 -25.73
C PRO A 572 -27.14 10.76 -26.76
N LYS A 573 -26.24 11.37 -27.55
CA LYS A 573 -25.46 10.68 -28.59
C LYS A 573 -24.15 10.08 -28.09
N VAL A 574 -23.60 10.63 -27.02
CA VAL A 574 -22.28 10.25 -26.47
C VAL A 574 -22.45 9.36 -25.24
N THR A 575 -23.54 9.54 -24.49
CA THR A 575 -23.83 8.76 -23.29
C THR A 575 -24.04 7.30 -23.67
N GLU A 576 -23.19 6.41 -23.14
CA GLU A 576 -23.22 4.98 -23.41
C GLU A 576 -24.50 4.30 -22.90
N THR A 577 -24.72 3.05 -23.28
CA THR A 577 -25.71 2.23 -22.57
C THR A 577 -25.10 1.78 -21.24
N ARG A 578 -25.78 2.13 -20.13
CA ARG A 578 -25.32 1.76 -18.79
C ARG A 578 -25.36 0.25 -18.60
N ILE A 579 -24.24 -0.32 -18.20
CA ILE A 579 -24.11 -1.72 -17.77
C ILE A 579 -24.41 -1.75 -16.27
N VAL A 580 -25.65 -2.06 -15.91
CA VAL A 580 -26.02 -2.21 -14.49
C VAL A 580 -25.64 -3.62 -14.04
N PRO A 581 -24.70 -3.80 -13.10
CA PRO A 581 -24.45 -5.11 -12.53
C PRO A 581 -25.73 -5.59 -11.82
N VAL A 582 -26.19 -6.80 -12.15
CA VAL A 582 -27.36 -7.41 -11.50
C VAL A 582 -26.96 -7.73 -10.05
N VAL A 583 -27.17 -6.78 -9.15
CA VAL A 583 -27.06 -6.98 -7.71
C VAL A 583 -28.30 -7.74 -7.26
N THR A 584 -28.28 -9.07 -7.32
CA THR A 584 -29.17 -9.88 -6.48
C THR A 584 -28.71 -9.71 -5.03
N PHE A 585 -29.40 -8.85 -4.28
CA PHE A 585 -29.26 -8.84 -2.83
C PHE A 585 -29.60 -10.23 -2.31
N PRO A 586 -28.69 -10.94 -1.60
CA PRO A 586 -29.11 -12.10 -0.84
C PRO A 586 -30.12 -11.60 0.19
N HIS A 587 -31.40 -11.97 0.02
CA HIS A 587 -32.33 -11.89 1.12
C HIS A 587 -31.71 -12.68 2.27
N ARG A 588 -31.44 -11.99 3.39
CA ARG A 588 -31.21 -12.68 4.65
C ARG A 588 -32.41 -13.60 4.85
N HIS A 589 -32.18 -14.91 4.80
CA HIS A 589 -33.08 -15.86 5.40
C HIS A 589 -33.14 -15.51 6.89
N ILE A 590 -34.16 -14.73 7.26
CA ILE A 590 -34.63 -14.70 8.64
C ILE A 590 -35.25 -16.08 8.86
N PRO A 591 -34.75 -16.90 9.80
CA PRO A 591 -35.43 -18.13 10.14
C PRO A 591 -36.82 -17.76 10.64
N VAL A 592 -37.85 -18.24 9.96
CA VAL A 592 -39.22 -18.17 10.42
C VAL A 592 -39.31 -19.08 11.64
N ALA A 593 -39.25 -18.47 12.83
CA ALA A 593 -39.60 -19.17 14.06
C ALA A 593 -41.12 -19.33 14.10
N THR A 594 -41.59 -20.54 13.77
CA THR A 594 -42.96 -20.97 13.98
C THR A 594 -43.28 -20.92 15.47
N SER A 595 -44.36 -20.23 15.80
CA SER A 595 -44.88 -20.04 17.14
C SER A 595 -45.29 -21.37 17.78
N GLN A 596 -44.80 -21.65 18.99
CA GLN A 596 -45.56 -22.39 20.00
C GLN A 596 -45.42 -21.68 21.36
N THR A 597 -46.58 -21.48 21.96
CA THR A 597 -46.95 -20.67 23.12
C THR A 597 -46.59 -21.32 24.46
N ALA A 598 -46.10 -20.51 25.44
CA ALA A 598 -46.68 -20.34 26.78
C ALA A 598 -45.75 -19.51 27.70
N ASP A 599 -46.30 -18.44 28.31
CA ASP A 599 -45.71 -17.51 29.30
C ASP A 599 -45.53 -18.15 30.72
N PRO A 600 -45.21 -17.39 31.80
CA PRO A 600 -43.94 -16.72 32.12
C PRO A 600 -43.48 -16.97 33.59
N ALA A 601 -42.22 -16.71 33.96
CA ALA A 601 -41.84 -16.16 35.29
C ALA A 601 -40.33 -15.96 35.50
N SER A 602 -40.01 -14.77 36.00
CA SER A 602 -38.87 -14.32 36.81
C SER A 602 -37.83 -15.35 37.32
N SER A 603 -36.54 -15.02 37.27
CA SER A 603 -35.83 -14.35 38.38
C SER A 603 -34.29 -14.41 38.27
N ARG A 604 -33.70 -13.35 38.83
CA ARG A 604 -32.32 -13.04 39.25
C ARG A 604 -31.34 -14.18 39.62
N ASN A 605 -30.08 -13.85 39.35
CA ASN A 605 -28.86 -13.98 40.19
C ASN A 605 -27.95 -15.24 40.11
N ASN A 606 -26.69 -14.90 39.79
CA ASN A 606 -25.43 -15.21 40.49
C ASN A 606 -24.73 -16.58 40.37
N ASN A 607 -23.45 -16.43 40.02
CA ASN A 607 -22.24 -17.05 40.60
C ASN A 607 -21.81 -18.47 40.19
N ALA A 608 -20.64 -18.46 39.52
CA ALA A 608 -19.36 -19.02 39.98
C ALA A 608 -19.09 -20.54 39.92
N ASN A 609 -17.98 -20.81 39.22
CA ASN A 609 -16.86 -21.70 39.58
C ASN A 609 -16.95 -23.23 39.36
N LYS A 610 -15.96 -23.65 38.54
CA LYS A 610 -14.92 -24.68 38.77
C LYS A 610 -15.13 -26.13 38.29
N SER A 611 -14.18 -26.48 37.40
CA SER A 611 -13.27 -27.65 37.40
C SER A 611 -13.74 -29.05 36.99
N ASN A 612 -13.12 -29.52 35.90
CA ASN A 612 -12.37 -30.78 35.70
C ASN A 612 -12.85 -32.07 36.38
N LYS A 613 -13.08 -33.13 35.58
CA LYS A 613 -12.14 -34.28 35.48
C LYS A 613 -12.50 -35.30 34.39
N MET A 614 -11.45 -35.94 33.91
CA MET A 614 -11.32 -36.95 32.85
C MET A 614 -11.39 -38.40 33.40
N LEU A 615 -11.61 -39.33 32.45
CA LEU A 615 -11.18 -40.75 32.32
C LEU A 615 -12.20 -41.92 32.51
N ALA A 616 -12.46 -42.61 31.38
CA ALA A 616 -12.33 -44.07 31.06
C ALA A 616 -12.78 -45.15 32.09
N SER A 617 -13.31 -46.35 31.79
CA SER A 617 -13.57 -47.18 30.58
C SER A 617 -14.23 -48.52 31.01
N SER A 618 -14.89 -49.25 30.08
CA SER A 618 -14.86 -50.74 29.86
C SER A 618 -16.20 -51.47 29.50
N ASN A 619 -16.25 -51.92 28.23
CA ASN A 619 -16.66 -53.21 27.61
C ASN A 619 -18.00 -53.97 27.89
N LEU A 620 -18.87 -54.01 26.84
CA LEU A 620 -19.39 -55.12 25.97
C LEU A 620 -19.65 -56.57 26.52
N PRO A 621 -20.45 -57.49 25.84
CA PRO A 621 -20.94 -57.49 24.43
C PRO A 621 -22.35 -58.10 24.08
N THR A 622 -22.89 -57.66 22.91
CA THR A 622 -23.68 -58.38 21.83
C THR A 622 -25.11 -58.93 22.05
N PRO A 623 -25.98 -59.15 21.00
CA PRO A 623 -25.66 -59.45 19.57
C PRO A 623 -26.46 -58.78 18.40
N LYS A 624 -25.75 -58.69 17.25
CA LYS A 624 -26.05 -58.86 15.78
C LYS A 624 -27.50 -58.79 15.22
N PRO A 625 -27.74 -58.46 13.90
CA PRO A 625 -26.97 -58.95 12.73
C PRO A 625 -26.69 -58.00 11.52
N GLU A 626 -25.87 -58.56 10.62
CA GLU A 626 -25.31 -58.14 9.31
C GLU A 626 -26.10 -57.23 8.34
N ALA A 627 -25.37 -56.30 7.69
CA ALA A 627 -25.48 -56.01 6.25
C ALA A 627 -24.21 -55.27 5.72
N LEU A 628 -23.94 -55.47 4.43
CA LEU A 628 -22.68 -55.21 3.71
C LEU A 628 -22.35 -53.72 3.43
N LYS A 629 -21.04 -53.48 3.20
CA LYS A 629 -20.44 -52.24 2.69
C LYS A 629 -21.08 -51.72 1.39
N PRO A 630 -21.02 -50.40 1.18
CA PRO A 630 -20.52 -49.90 -0.11
C PRO A 630 -19.35 -48.92 0.06
N GLU A 631 -18.47 -48.97 -0.94
CA GLU A 631 -17.44 -47.99 -1.25
C GLU A 631 -17.99 -46.55 -1.29
N ALA A 632 -17.21 -45.59 -0.81
CA ALA A 632 -17.40 -44.17 -1.10
C ALA A 632 -16.23 -43.70 -1.97
N GLN A 633 -16.36 -43.88 -3.29
CA GLN A 633 -15.75 -43.00 -4.27
C GLN A 633 -16.56 -41.68 -4.26
N SER A 634 -15.94 -40.55 -3.92
CA SER A 634 -16.52 -39.22 -4.16
C SER A 634 -15.52 -38.30 -4.88
N THR A 635 -15.46 -38.53 -6.19
CA THR A 635 -15.28 -37.60 -7.32
C THR A 635 -14.50 -36.26 -7.14
N PRO A 636 -13.38 -36.06 -7.87
CA PRO A 636 -12.71 -34.75 -8.02
C PRO A 636 -13.50 -33.70 -8.85
N LYS A 637 -14.67 -34.07 -9.40
CA LYS A 637 -15.49 -33.16 -10.23
C LYS A 637 -16.28 -32.11 -9.43
N THR A 638 -16.58 -32.35 -8.15
CA THR A 638 -17.45 -31.45 -7.38
C THR A 638 -16.71 -30.21 -6.89
N GLU A 639 -15.42 -30.33 -6.57
CA GLU A 639 -14.57 -29.18 -6.18
C GLU A 639 -14.26 -28.28 -7.38
N VAL A 640 -13.97 -28.85 -8.54
CA VAL A 640 -13.74 -28.08 -9.78
C VAL A 640 -15.00 -27.32 -10.18
N VAL A 641 -16.18 -27.92 -10.03
CA VAL A 641 -17.46 -27.24 -10.32
C VAL A 641 -17.73 -26.11 -9.31
N ASN A 642 -17.51 -26.34 -8.01
CA ASN A 642 -17.66 -25.30 -6.99
C ASN A 642 -16.66 -24.15 -7.18
N ALA A 643 -15.43 -24.46 -7.59
CA ALA A 643 -14.40 -23.48 -7.85
C ALA A 643 -14.68 -22.70 -9.15
N LEU A 644 -15.23 -23.35 -10.19
CA LEU A 644 -15.75 -22.66 -11.39
C LEU A 644 -16.93 -21.76 -11.06
N GLU A 645 -17.87 -22.21 -10.23
CA GLU A 645 -19.00 -21.37 -9.79
C GLU A 645 -18.53 -20.15 -9.01
N LYS A 646 -17.54 -20.32 -8.13
CA LYS A 646 -16.96 -19.21 -7.37
C LYS A 646 -16.22 -18.22 -8.29
N LEU A 647 -15.51 -18.74 -9.29
CA LEU A 647 -14.80 -17.95 -10.29
C LEU A 647 -15.77 -17.15 -11.18
N VAL A 648 -16.88 -17.77 -11.60
CA VAL A 648 -18.00 -17.09 -12.31
C VAL A 648 -18.67 -16.04 -11.41
N HIS A 649 -18.79 -16.32 -10.12
CA HIS A 649 -19.38 -15.37 -9.17
C HIS A 649 -18.48 -14.14 -9.00
N LEU A 650 -17.16 -14.32 -8.89
CA LEU A 650 -16.19 -13.23 -8.78
C LEU A 650 -16.11 -12.36 -10.04
N HIS A 651 -16.20 -12.97 -11.23
CA HIS A 651 -16.28 -12.25 -12.51
C HIS A 651 -17.58 -11.46 -12.64
N LYS A 652 -18.73 -12.06 -12.29
CA LYS A 652 -20.02 -11.36 -12.28
C LYS A 652 -20.09 -10.21 -11.27
N GLN A 653 -19.31 -10.28 -10.20
CA GLN A 653 -19.18 -9.21 -9.21
C GLN A 653 -18.17 -8.13 -9.63
N GLY A 654 -17.50 -8.27 -10.78
CA GLY A 654 -16.51 -7.32 -11.28
C GLY A 654 -15.18 -7.33 -10.53
N TYR A 655 -14.92 -8.38 -9.73
CA TYR A 655 -13.64 -8.57 -9.03
C TYR A 655 -12.55 -9.18 -9.93
N LEU A 656 -12.91 -9.65 -11.12
CA LEU A 656 -12.01 -10.15 -12.16
C LEU A 656 -12.37 -9.45 -13.47
N SER A 657 -11.36 -8.96 -14.20
CA SER A 657 -11.53 -8.54 -15.60
C SER A 657 -11.85 -9.73 -16.50
N ASP A 658 -12.29 -9.47 -17.74
CA ASP A 658 -12.57 -10.55 -18.72
C ASP A 658 -11.31 -11.39 -19.04
N GLU A 659 -10.14 -10.75 -19.01
CA GLU A 659 -8.84 -11.41 -19.19
C GLU A 659 -8.46 -12.24 -17.97
N GLU A 660 -8.60 -11.69 -16.76
CA GLU A 660 -8.31 -12.39 -15.49
C GLU A 660 -9.24 -13.59 -15.27
N PHE A 661 -10.52 -13.46 -15.64
CA PHE A 661 -11.48 -14.56 -15.58
C PHE A 661 -11.14 -15.66 -16.59
N SER A 662 -10.77 -15.31 -17.81
CA SER A 662 -10.38 -16.29 -18.83
C SER A 662 -9.12 -17.05 -18.45
N LEU A 663 -8.13 -16.36 -17.88
CA LEU A 663 -6.90 -16.96 -17.37
C LEU A 663 -7.20 -17.91 -16.19
N ALA A 664 -7.93 -17.41 -15.19
CA ALA A 664 -8.22 -18.18 -13.98
C ALA A 664 -9.16 -19.37 -14.28
N LYS A 665 -10.07 -19.26 -15.26
CA LYS A 665 -10.86 -20.38 -15.78
C LYS A 665 -10.00 -21.44 -16.48
N THR A 666 -9.00 -21.01 -17.24
CA THR A 666 -8.09 -21.92 -17.94
C THR A 666 -7.23 -22.70 -16.95
N ASN A 667 -6.71 -22.03 -15.92
CA ASN A 667 -5.93 -22.64 -14.84
C ASN A 667 -6.74 -23.63 -13.97
N LEU A 668 -8.07 -23.42 -13.86
CA LEU A 668 -8.95 -24.33 -13.11
C LEU A 668 -9.36 -25.59 -13.89
N LEU A 669 -9.13 -25.60 -15.20
CA LEU A 669 -9.48 -26.70 -16.11
C LEU A 669 -8.26 -27.52 -16.57
N GLN A 670 -7.04 -27.08 -16.24
CA GLN A 670 -5.79 -27.84 -16.38
C GLN A 670 -5.52 -28.66 -15.10
#